data_AF-A0A498S453-F1
#
_entry.id   AF-A0A498S453-F1
#
_cell.length_a   1.000
_cell.length_b   1.000
_cell.length_c   1.000
_cell.angle_alpha   90.00
_cell.angle_beta   90.00
_cell.angle_gamma   90.00
#
_symmetry.space_group_name_H-M   'P 1'
#
loop_
_entity.id
_entity.type
_entity.pdbx_description
1 polymer ?
#
loop_
_entity_poly.entity_id
_entity_poly.type
_entity_poly.pdbx_seq_one_letter_code
_entity_poly.pdbx_strand_id
1 'polypeptide(L)'
;MELDELKAEVSRLANALEEASSDKIKAAQYGLQVLDEKQQLEVKLTQLQTQYDTAKAEAEATKKALAQFQSQQKSVAKSDIDHEESLLEETMNREQEYLAKIAALETDLKNCQHVVDRYRTDLDRLQTLHINASEAASDLDTQKRQLREDLKEFKNREQRLLNDYSELEEENISLQKQLSNLRSAQIEFESMKMEVKRLMDENDQLQADKEEANKLTIVAQKHLEDALLNVQQERDQKLAYKKELELMRNAEHLQQLNTMLFGLQNNNEDDSQALKEFESSFIADSNEFSKNRPPKGIDLFSEIHGDMPERLAELETKNDQLALKLKETEKDVSYVIPVLKKLEVMSTPDLDHAQLKQLCDDALKKIEQLIESSSKAGIGGKQYDLMKADLHTAIMVAGENQAKLASAQDLMIAVADFLYRLYHQLVSTHGLEADKNAVEIMKKLRQYANENAENEGVESGTETESGRSPRLMLNLQRQFISPSFAKFLNEELVCDRLDDILTESDFRERIVPGESNVFRVSDCLTELSKIVRRTVENALNTRVENEDHQELTLQNMKLRSLLATKRDQIVTLRTVLKSNKLTAESALASLKEKYESEKGMTHELLERLRRELKAFKEDAATFASHRAMFTARCEELQAQA
;
A
#
# COMPACT_ATOMS: atom_id res chain seq x y z
N MET A 1 114.09 1.84 -161.67
CA MET A 1 113.14 2.96 -161.47
C MET A 1 112.28 2.69 -160.24
N GLU A 2 111.88 1.43 -159.99
CA GLU A 2 110.96 1.05 -158.90
C GLU A 2 111.43 1.37 -157.47
N LEU A 3 112.74 1.51 -157.21
CA LEU A 3 113.26 1.65 -155.83
C LEU A 3 112.79 2.93 -155.13
N ASP A 4 112.63 4.03 -155.86
CA ASP A 4 112.30 5.33 -155.26
C ASP A 4 110.79 5.53 -155.10
N GLU A 5 109.97 4.87 -155.93
CA GLU A 5 108.52 4.76 -155.73
C GLU A 5 108.21 3.95 -154.44
N LEU A 6 108.93 2.85 -154.21
CA LEU A 6 108.86 2.08 -152.97
C LEU A 6 109.24 2.91 -151.72
N LYS A 7 110.24 3.79 -151.81
CA LYS A 7 110.58 4.72 -150.72
C LYS A 7 109.49 5.76 -150.48
N ALA A 8 108.91 6.30 -151.55
CA ALA A 8 107.83 7.28 -151.46
C ALA A 8 106.58 6.68 -150.79
N GLU A 9 106.17 5.47 -151.17
CA GLU A 9 105.02 4.80 -150.56
C GLU A 9 105.33 4.33 -149.13
N VAL A 10 106.55 3.90 -148.80
CA VAL A 10 106.97 3.66 -147.40
C VAL A 10 106.89 4.95 -146.56
N SER A 11 107.33 6.10 -147.09
CA SER A 11 107.22 7.38 -146.39
C SER A 11 105.75 7.82 -146.22
N ARG A 12 104.90 7.56 -147.21
CA ARG A 12 103.45 7.83 -147.13
C ARG A 12 102.79 6.94 -146.08
N LEU A 13 103.09 5.65 -146.07
CA LEU A 13 102.58 4.69 -145.09
C LEU A 13 103.09 4.98 -143.68
N ALA A 14 104.32 5.45 -143.53
CA ALA A 14 104.85 5.93 -142.24
C ALA A 14 104.08 7.16 -141.74
N ASN A 15 103.88 8.17 -142.57
CA ASN A 15 103.12 9.37 -142.20
C ASN A 15 101.65 9.05 -141.87
N ALA A 16 101.00 8.18 -142.65
CA ALA A 16 99.63 7.75 -142.40
C ALA A 16 99.51 6.88 -141.13
N LEU A 17 100.54 6.08 -140.81
CA LEU A 17 100.63 5.34 -139.54
C LEU A 17 100.83 6.29 -138.36
N GLU A 18 101.65 7.33 -138.51
CA GLU A 18 101.87 8.35 -137.48
C GLU A 18 100.59 9.17 -137.24
N GLU A 19 99.91 9.63 -138.29
CA GLU A 19 98.62 10.32 -138.21
C GLU A 19 97.55 9.45 -137.54
N ALA A 20 97.39 8.19 -137.97
CA ALA A 20 96.49 7.24 -137.33
C ALA A 20 96.88 6.91 -135.89
N SER A 21 98.16 6.94 -135.54
CA SER A 21 98.62 6.79 -134.15
C SER A 21 98.31 8.03 -133.30
N SER A 22 98.46 9.23 -133.88
CA SER A 22 98.14 10.52 -133.26
C SER A 22 96.65 10.61 -132.95
N ASP A 23 95.80 10.26 -133.91
CA ASP A 23 94.34 10.26 -133.72
C ASP A 23 93.88 9.14 -132.79
N LYS A 24 94.53 7.97 -132.78
CA LYS A 24 94.30 6.93 -131.78
C LYS A 24 94.69 7.40 -130.36
N ILE A 25 95.77 8.16 -130.22
CA ILE A 25 96.20 8.77 -128.94
C ILE A 25 95.19 9.83 -128.49
N LYS A 26 94.76 10.74 -129.37
CA LYS A 26 93.71 11.74 -129.09
C LYS A 26 92.41 11.07 -128.68
N ALA A 27 91.96 10.05 -129.41
CA ALA A 27 90.75 9.29 -129.10
C ALA A 27 90.86 8.55 -127.75
N ALA A 28 92.04 8.03 -127.40
CA ALA A 28 92.29 7.44 -126.08
C ALA A 28 92.31 8.50 -124.95
N GLN A 29 92.84 9.70 -125.21
CA GLN A 29 92.84 10.82 -124.26
C GLN A 29 91.42 11.35 -124.01
N TYR A 30 90.64 11.59 -125.06
CA TYR A 30 89.22 11.96 -124.91
C TYR A 30 88.40 10.81 -124.28
N GLY A 31 88.69 9.56 -124.63
CA GLY A 31 88.06 8.39 -124.00
C GLY A 31 88.35 8.30 -122.50
N LEU A 32 89.58 8.61 -122.07
CA LEU A 32 89.96 8.69 -120.67
C LEU A 32 89.28 9.88 -119.95
N GLN A 33 89.27 11.07 -120.56
CA GLN A 33 88.57 12.23 -120.01
C GLN A 33 87.08 11.95 -119.81
N VAL A 34 86.40 11.33 -120.79
CA VAL A 34 85.00 10.93 -120.68
C VAL A 34 84.80 9.84 -119.61
N LEU A 35 85.78 8.97 -119.38
CA LEU A 35 85.76 8.00 -118.29
C LEU A 35 85.88 8.68 -116.91
N ASP A 36 86.79 9.64 -116.77
CA ASP A 36 86.99 10.42 -115.54
C ASP A 36 85.77 11.31 -115.23
N GLU A 37 85.21 11.98 -116.24
CA GLU A 37 83.98 12.77 -116.13
C GLU A 37 82.79 11.88 -115.74
N LYS A 38 82.65 10.71 -116.36
CA LYS A 38 81.66 9.69 -115.97
C LYS A 38 81.85 9.25 -114.52
N GLN A 39 83.07 8.93 -114.10
CA GLN A 39 83.35 8.48 -112.74
C GLN A 39 83.05 9.59 -111.71
N GLN A 40 83.38 10.85 -112.03
CA GLN A 40 83.01 12.00 -111.19
C GLN A 40 81.48 12.20 -111.12
N LEU A 41 80.75 11.95 -112.20
CA LEU A 41 79.28 11.99 -112.23
C LEU A 41 78.67 10.83 -111.43
N GLU A 42 79.21 9.61 -111.51
CA GLU A 42 78.77 8.45 -110.72
C GLU A 42 79.03 8.67 -109.21
N VAL A 43 80.15 9.28 -108.84
CA VAL A 43 80.43 9.70 -107.45
C VAL A 43 79.47 10.80 -106.99
N LYS A 44 79.18 11.82 -107.81
CA LYS A 44 78.20 12.86 -107.47
C LYS A 44 76.78 12.31 -107.34
N LEU A 45 76.39 11.39 -108.22
CA LEU A 45 75.06 10.77 -108.21
C LEU A 45 74.89 9.89 -106.97
N THR A 46 75.89 9.08 -106.60
CA THR A 46 75.84 8.27 -105.37
C THR A 46 75.87 9.14 -104.09
N GLN A 47 76.59 10.27 -104.09
CA GLN A 47 76.53 11.26 -103.01
C GLN A 47 75.15 11.94 -102.90
N LEU A 48 74.55 12.34 -104.02
CA LEU A 48 73.19 12.90 -104.04
C LEU A 48 72.13 11.88 -103.62
N GLN A 49 72.27 10.62 -104.03
CA GLN A 49 71.38 9.53 -103.65
C GLN A 49 71.45 9.26 -102.14
N THR A 50 72.65 9.16 -101.56
CA THR A 50 72.82 8.97 -100.11
C THR A 50 72.34 10.18 -99.29
N GLN A 51 72.54 11.41 -99.78
CA GLN A 51 71.95 12.61 -99.16
C GLN A 51 70.42 12.61 -99.23
N TYR A 52 69.84 12.23 -100.37
CA TYR A 52 68.39 12.11 -100.54
C TYR A 52 67.78 11.04 -99.62
N ASP A 53 68.38 9.84 -99.57
CA ASP A 53 67.89 8.75 -98.72
C ASP A 53 68.04 9.06 -97.22
N THR A 54 69.09 9.79 -96.83
CA THR A 54 69.27 10.31 -95.45
C THR A 54 68.19 11.35 -95.12
N ALA A 55 68.03 12.39 -95.95
CA ALA A 55 67.03 13.44 -95.73
C ALA A 55 65.60 12.89 -95.75
N LYS A 56 65.33 11.85 -96.56
CA LYS A 56 64.06 11.12 -96.55
C LYS A 56 63.86 10.35 -95.24
N ALA A 57 64.88 9.67 -94.72
CA ALA A 57 64.81 8.96 -93.45
C ALA A 57 64.56 9.94 -92.28
N GLU A 58 65.21 11.11 -92.29
CA GLU A 58 64.98 12.20 -91.32
C GLU A 58 63.56 12.79 -91.44
N ALA A 59 63.05 13.00 -92.65
CA ALA A 59 61.67 13.45 -92.89
C ALA A 59 60.63 12.41 -92.43
N GLU A 60 60.89 11.12 -92.60
CA GLU A 60 60.05 10.05 -92.05
C GLU A 60 60.13 9.95 -90.53
N ALA A 61 61.31 10.12 -89.93
CA ALA A 61 61.51 10.08 -88.49
C ALA A 61 60.83 11.27 -87.78
N THR A 62 61.02 12.49 -88.30
CA THR A 62 60.36 13.70 -87.79
C THR A 62 58.84 13.63 -87.96
N LYS A 63 58.33 13.09 -89.08
CA LYS A 63 56.89 12.85 -89.27
C LYS A 63 56.31 11.82 -88.29
N LYS A 64 57.05 10.75 -87.98
CA LYS A 64 56.68 9.76 -86.96
C LYS A 64 56.67 10.39 -85.55
N ALA A 65 57.70 11.16 -85.20
CA ALA A 65 57.78 11.88 -83.93
C ALA A 65 56.64 12.91 -83.76
N LEU A 66 56.31 13.67 -84.81
CA LEU A 66 55.18 14.61 -84.79
C LEU A 66 53.84 13.90 -84.59
N ALA A 67 53.61 12.77 -85.26
CA ALA A 67 52.40 11.98 -85.09
C ALA A 67 52.28 11.40 -83.66
N GLN A 68 53.39 10.92 -83.09
CA GLN A 68 53.46 10.47 -81.69
C GLN A 68 53.16 11.63 -80.73
N PHE A 69 53.79 12.79 -80.90
CA PHE A 69 53.55 13.97 -80.07
C PHE A 69 52.10 14.44 -80.13
N GLN A 70 51.50 14.51 -81.33
CA GLN A 70 50.08 14.85 -81.50
C GLN A 70 49.14 13.83 -80.85
N SER A 71 49.46 12.53 -80.90
CA SER A 71 48.68 11.49 -80.23
C SER A 71 48.80 11.58 -78.71
N GLN A 72 50.01 11.82 -78.20
CA GLN A 72 50.27 11.98 -76.78
C GLN A 72 49.60 13.24 -76.22
N GLN A 73 49.71 14.38 -76.92
CA GLN A 73 49.04 15.63 -76.53
C GLN A 73 47.51 15.48 -76.50
N LYS A 74 46.91 14.75 -77.45
CA LYS A 74 45.48 14.42 -77.41
C LYS A 74 45.11 13.49 -76.25
N SER A 75 45.96 12.52 -75.93
CA SER A 75 45.73 11.60 -74.81
C SER A 75 45.86 12.29 -73.46
N VAL A 76 46.83 13.20 -73.31
CA VAL A 76 47.00 14.04 -72.12
C VAL A 76 45.81 14.98 -71.96
N ALA A 77 45.49 15.79 -72.99
CA ALA A 77 44.36 16.70 -72.93
C ALA A 77 43.01 16.00 -72.67
N LYS A 78 42.81 14.76 -73.16
CA LYS A 78 41.63 13.97 -72.77
C LYS A 78 41.70 13.52 -71.31
N SER A 79 42.85 13.03 -70.84
CA SER A 79 43.03 12.64 -69.44
C SER A 79 42.87 13.81 -68.47
N ASP A 80 43.24 15.03 -68.88
CA ASP A 80 43.07 16.25 -68.11
C ASP A 80 41.57 16.61 -67.99
N ILE A 81 40.81 16.53 -69.09
CA ILE A 81 39.35 16.71 -69.12
C ILE A 81 38.64 15.63 -68.31
N ASP A 82 38.97 14.34 -68.52
CA ASP A 82 38.39 13.21 -67.78
C ASP A 82 38.62 13.36 -66.26
N HIS A 83 39.75 13.96 -65.86
CA HIS A 83 40.07 14.26 -64.47
C HIS A 83 39.31 15.49 -63.93
N GLU A 84 39.18 16.57 -64.71
CA GLU A 84 38.39 17.75 -64.35
C GLU A 84 36.90 17.41 -64.20
N GLU A 85 36.34 16.60 -65.13
CA GLU A 85 34.98 16.07 -65.03
C GLU A 85 34.79 15.22 -63.77
N SER A 86 35.76 14.35 -63.43
CA SER A 86 35.72 13.54 -62.20
C SER A 86 35.75 14.39 -60.91
N LEU A 87 36.55 15.47 -60.90
CA LEU A 87 36.61 16.41 -59.77
C LEU A 87 35.31 17.21 -59.64
N LEU A 88 34.73 17.65 -60.76
CA LEU A 88 33.45 18.33 -60.79
C LEU A 88 32.33 17.42 -60.27
N GLU A 89 32.30 16.15 -60.69
CA GLU A 89 31.34 15.16 -60.17
C GLU A 89 31.52 14.90 -58.66
N GLU A 90 32.76 14.79 -58.14
CA GLU A 90 32.99 14.71 -56.69
C GLU A 90 32.44 15.95 -55.96
N THR A 91 32.73 17.16 -56.47
CA THR A 91 32.24 18.39 -55.83
C THR A 91 30.71 18.52 -55.86
N MET A 92 30.06 18.15 -56.97
CA MET A 92 28.60 18.17 -57.10
C MET A 92 27.93 17.17 -56.15
N ASN A 93 28.45 15.92 -56.09
CA ASN A 93 27.93 14.90 -55.18
C ASN A 93 28.09 15.34 -53.71
N ARG A 94 29.24 15.94 -53.37
CA ARG A 94 29.54 16.45 -52.03
C ARG A 94 28.67 17.65 -51.64
N GLU A 95 28.37 18.55 -52.59
CA GLU A 95 27.40 19.63 -52.39
C GLU A 95 25.99 19.06 -52.16
N GLN A 96 25.58 18.07 -52.95
CA GLN A 96 24.29 17.39 -52.79
C GLN A 96 24.15 16.68 -51.42
N GLU A 97 25.22 16.03 -50.93
CA GLU A 97 25.26 15.47 -49.57
C GLU A 97 25.10 16.55 -48.49
N TYR A 98 25.79 17.69 -48.61
CA TYR A 98 25.66 18.79 -47.66
C TYR A 98 24.27 19.43 -47.70
N LEU A 99 23.68 19.63 -48.89
CA LEU A 99 22.31 20.14 -49.04
C LEU A 99 21.27 19.19 -48.44
N ALA A 100 21.39 17.87 -48.68
CA ALA A 100 20.52 16.87 -48.06
C ALA A 100 20.64 16.87 -46.52
N LYS A 101 21.87 17.03 -46.00
CA LYS A 101 22.11 17.13 -44.55
C LYS A 101 21.57 18.41 -43.93
N ILE A 102 21.64 19.54 -44.64
CA ILE A 102 21.02 20.80 -44.21
C ILE A 102 19.50 20.64 -44.14
N ALA A 103 18.85 20.13 -45.19
CA ALA A 103 17.41 19.93 -45.23
C ALA A 103 16.90 18.98 -44.12
N ALA A 104 17.67 17.94 -43.78
CA ALA A 104 17.39 17.08 -42.64
C ALA A 104 17.47 17.85 -41.30
N LEU A 105 18.56 18.59 -41.07
CA LEU A 105 18.75 19.38 -39.85
C LEU A 105 17.71 20.52 -39.68
N GLU A 106 17.28 21.14 -40.77
CA GLU A 106 16.19 22.14 -40.77
C GLU A 106 14.83 21.49 -40.42
N THR A 107 14.58 20.28 -40.92
CA THR A 107 13.39 19.50 -40.59
C THR A 107 13.39 19.09 -39.12
N ASP A 108 14.52 18.60 -38.60
CA ASP A 108 14.68 18.23 -37.18
C ASP A 108 14.59 19.44 -36.25
N LEU A 109 15.17 20.59 -36.63
CA LEU A 109 15.04 21.85 -35.90
C LEU A 109 13.57 22.26 -35.77
N LYS A 110 12.82 22.21 -36.87
CA LYS A 110 11.38 22.53 -36.91
C LYS A 110 10.54 21.54 -36.10
N ASN A 111 10.86 20.24 -36.16
CA ASN A 111 10.22 19.22 -35.34
C ASN A 111 10.47 19.48 -33.84
N CYS A 112 11.71 19.80 -33.46
CA CYS A 112 12.06 20.15 -32.08
C CYS A 112 11.35 21.43 -31.61
N GLN A 113 11.21 22.46 -32.45
CA GLN A 113 10.44 23.66 -32.13
C GLN A 113 8.96 23.32 -31.85
N HIS A 114 8.32 22.53 -32.73
CA HIS A 114 6.93 22.08 -32.52
C HIS A 114 6.75 21.22 -31.25
N VAL A 115 7.76 20.43 -30.86
CA VAL A 115 7.76 19.67 -29.60
C VAL A 115 7.91 20.59 -28.38
N VAL A 116 8.80 21.59 -28.43
CA VAL A 116 8.98 22.59 -27.37
C VAL A 116 7.70 23.41 -27.15
N ASP A 117 7.03 23.82 -28.22
CA ASP A 117 5.80 24.61 -28.10
C ASP A 117 4.62 23.79 -27.56
N ARG A 118 4.53 22.48 -27.87
CA ARG A 118 3.60 21.57 -27.18
C ARG A 118 3.88 21.50 -25.68
N TYR A 119 5.13 21.25 -25.29
CA TYR A 119 5.50 21.19 -23.87
C TYR A 119 5.28 22.52 -23.13
N ARG A 120 5.37 23.67 -23.80
CA ARG A 120 4.94 24.97 -23.25
C ARG A 120 3.44 24.97 -22.98
N THR A 121 2.61 24.63 -23.96
CA THR A 121 1.14 24.62 -23.77
C THR A 121 0.68 23.60 -22.72
N ASP A 122 1.34 22.45 -22.60
CA ASP A 122 1.06 21.49 -21.53
C ASP A 122 1.52 22.01 -20.15
N LEU A 123 2.67 22.71 -20.08
CA LEU A 123 3.15 23.35 -18.85
C LEU A 123 2.18 24.45 -18.37
N ASP A 124 1.72 25.32 -19.27
CA ASP A 124 0.75 26.39 -18.95
C ASP A 124 -0.59 25.79 -18.47
N ARG A 125 -1.03 24.69 -19.09
CA ARG A 125 -2.21 23.94 -18.66
C ARG A 125 -2.04 23.31 -17.28
N LEU A 126 -0.86 22.74 -17.00
CA LEU A 126 -0.53 22.15 -15.70
C LEU A 126 -0.40 23.22 -14.60
N GLN A 127 0.16 24.39 -14.90
CA GLN A 127 0.18 25.53 -13.98
C GLN A 127 -1.23 26.01 -13.66
N THR A 128 -2.11 26.14 -14.67
CA THR A 128 -3.52 26.50 -14.47
C THR A 128 -4.24 25.48 -13.59
N LEU A 129 -4.04 24.18 -13.83
CA LEU A 129 -4.61 23.12 -12.99
C LEU A 129 -4.06 23.13 -11.55
N HIS A 130 -2.77 23.46 -11.37
CA HIS A 130 -2.16 23.62 -10.05
C HIS A 130 -2.76 24.81 -9.28
N ILE A 131 -2.97 25.95 -9.94
CA ILE A 131 -3.59 27.14 -9.32
C ILE A 131 -5.00 26.77 -8.84
N ASN A 132 -5.85 26.24 -9.72
CA ASN A 132 -7.22 25.84 -9.38
C ASN A 132 -7.27 24.80 -8.25
N ALA A 133 -6.34 23.83 -8.23
CA ALA A 133 -6.24 22.85 -7.15
C ALA A 133 -5.76 23.45 -5.83
N SER A 134 -4.87 24.45 -5.87
CA SER A 134 -4.39 25.17 -4.69
C SER A 134 -5.48 26.09 -4.10
N GLU A 135 -6.30 26.71 -4.94
CA GLU A 135 -7.46 27.50 -4.51
C GLU A 135 -8.52 26.59 -3.85
N ALA A 136 -8.91 25.49 -4.50
CA ALA A 136 -9.83 24.52 -3.92
C ALA A 136 -9.32 23.89 -2.61
N ALA A 137 -7.99 23.67 -2.47
CA ALA A 137 -7.39 23.22 -1.23
C ALA A 137 -7.45 24.29 -0.12
N SER A 138 -7.25 25.57 -0.46
CA SER A 138 -7.41 26.70 0.46
C SER A 138 -8.86 26.79 0.95
N ASP A 139 -9.84 26.73 0.05
CA ASP A 139 -11.26 26.78 0.37
C ASP A 139 -11.67 25.65 1.31
N LEU A 140 -11.27 24.41 1.01
CA LEU A 140 -11.51 23.25 1.90
C LEU A 140 -10.88 23.44 3.28
N ASP A 141 -9.70 24.06 3.37
CA ASP A 141 -9.03 24.33 4.65
C ASP A 141 -9.70 25.48 5.44
N THR A 142 -10.38 26.43 4.77
CA THR A 142 -11.26 27.41 5.45
C THR A 142 -12.55 26.77 5.96
N GLN A 143 -13.24 25.96 5.15
CA GLN A 143 -14.44 25.22 5.56
C GLN A 143 -14.15 24.31 6.77
N LYS A 144 -13.00 23.64 6.75
CA LYS A 144 -12.48 22.80 7.84
C LYS A 144 -12.10 23.59 9.11
N ARG A 145 -11.82 24.89 9.02
CA ARG A 145 -11.68 25.78 10.19
C ARG A 145 -13.05 26.16 10.74
N GLN A 146 -13.97 26.60 9.87
CA GLN A 146 -15.34 26.94 10.26
C GLN A 146 -16.01 25.78 11.00
N LEU A 147 -16.02 24.57 10.42
CA LEU A 147 -16.61 23.38 11.03
C LEU A 147 -15.97 22.99 12.38
N ARG A 148 -14.70 23.36 12.63
CA ARG A 148 -14.04 23.16 13.94
C ARG A 148 -14.46 24.21 14.97
N GLU A 149 -14.75 25.42 14.53
CA GLU A 149 -15.29 26.50 15.37
C GLU A 149 -16.76 26.21 15.71
N ASP A 150 -17.58 25.84 14.72
CA ASP A 150 -18.96 25.37 14.91
C ASP A 150 -19.03 24.21 15.93
N LEU A 151 -18.20 23.17 15.76
CA LEU A 151 -18.12 22.04 16.70
C LEU A 151 -17.68 22.46 18.11
N LYS A 152 -16.89 23.52 18.26
CA LYS A 152 -16.49 24.09 19.55
C LYS A 152 -17.65 24.87 20.17
N GLU A 153 -18.41 25.62 19.38
CA GLU A 153 -19.62 26.31 19.85
C GLU A 153 -20.71 25.33 20.28
N PHE A 154 -20.94 24.25 19.53
CA PHE A 154 -21.88 23.19 19.91
C PHE A 154 -21.50 22.54 21.23
N LYS A 155 -20.21 22.19 21.45
CA LYS A 155 -19.74 21.68 22.75
C LYS A 155 -19.88 22.70 23.88
N ASN A 156 -19.60 23.97 23.63
CA ASN A 156 -19.80 25.05 24.60
C ASN A 156 -21.30 25.34 24.88
N ARG A 157 -22.22 24.93 24.00
CA ARG A 157 -23.67 24.97 24.21
C ARG A 157 -24.16 23.74 24.97
N GLU A 158 -23.69 22.56 24.59
CA GLU A 158 -23.95 21.28 25.26
C GLU A 158 -23.53 21.32 26.73
N GLN A 159 -22.31 21.78 27.03
CA GLN A 159 -21.82 21.93 28.41
C GLN A 159 -22.66 22.92 29.24
N ARG A 160 -23.19 23.99 28.63
CA ARG A 160 -24.11 24.90 29.33
C ARG A 160 -25.43 24.22 29.65
N LEU A 161 -26.06 23.60 28.65
CA LEU A 161 -27.32 22.85 28.86
C LEU A 161 -27.17 21.71 29.87
N LEU A 162 -25.99 21.09 29.98
CA LEU A 162 -25.69 20.09 30.99
C LEU A 162 -25.60 20.70 32.41
N ASN A 163 -25.01 21.89 32.53
CA ASN A 163 -24.98 22.63 33.80
C ASN A 163 -26.40 23.09 34.18
N ASP A 164 -27.13 23.72 33.26
CA ASP A 164 -28.52 24.16 33.43
C ASP A 164 -29.42 22.99 33.89
N TYR A 165 -29.21 21.80 33.33
CA TYR A 165 -29.91 20.57 33.72
C TYR A 165 -29.52 20.09 35.12
N SER A 166 -28.24 20.14 35.49
CA SER A 166 -27.76 19.80 36.84
C SER A 166 -28.33 20.73 37.92
N GLU A 167 -28.42 22.03 37.64
CA GLU A 167 -29.03 23.01 38.54
C GLU A 167 -30.53 22.70 38.76
N LEU A 168 -31.25 22.35 37.69
CA LEU A 168 -32.65 21.92 37.77
C LEU A 168 -32.85 20.59 38.52
N GLU A 169 -31.92 19.63 38.43
CA GLU A 169 -31.95 18.40 39.24
C GLU A 169 -31.71 18.71 40.73
N GLU A 170 -30.79 19.60 41.08
CA GLU A 170 -30.56 20.04 42.47
C GLU A 170 -31.78 20.78 43.05
N GLU A 171 -32.42 21.67 42.28
CA GLU A 171 -33.68 22.32 42.69
C GLU A 171 -34.80 21.30 42.91
N ASN A 172 -34.95 20.33 42.01
CA ASN A 172 -35.96 19.27 42.12
C ASN A 172 -35.74 18.41 43.38
N ILE A 173 -34.49 18.00 43.64
CA ILE A 173 -34.10 17.28 44.87
C ILE A 173 -34.37 18.13 46.12
N SER A 174 -34.14 19.44 46.07
CA SER A 174 -34.46 20.38 47.16
C SER A 174 -35.97 20.45 47.43
N LEU A 175 -36.78 20.59 46.38
CA LEU A 175 -38.25 20.61 46.46
C LEU A 175 -38.81 19.29 46.97
N GLN A 176 -38.27 18.14 46.54
CA GLN A 176 -38.66 16.83 47.07
C GLN A 176 -38.37 16.70 48.58
N LYS A 177 -37.21 17.17 49.05
CA LYS A 177 -36.88 17.21 50.49
C LYS A 177 -37.85 18.11 51.26
N GLN A 178 -38.16 19.30 50.74
CA GLN A 178 -39.13 20.22 51.34
C GLN A 178 -40.53 19.60 51.44
N LEU A 179 -41.00 18.95 50.36
CA LEU A 179 -42.29 18.22 50.34
C LEU A 179 -42.31 17.04 51.33
N SER A 180 -41.20 16.32 51.50
CA SER A 180 -41.08 15.25 52.49
C SER A 180 -41.15 15.79 53.93
N ASN A 181 -40.45 16.89 54.21
CA ASN A 181 -40.46 17.54 55.52
C ASN A 181 -41.86 18.10 55.86
N LEU A 182 -42.53 18.74 54.90
CA LEU A 182 -43.91 19.22 55.06
C LEU A 182 -44.90 18.07 55.31
N ARG A 183 -44.72 16.91 54.67
CA ARG A 183 -45.53 15.71 54.95
C ARG A 183 -45.29 15.17 56.36
N SER A 184 -44.06 15.15 56.86
CA SER A 184 -43.77 14.76 58.25
C SER A 184 -44.46 15.72 59.23
N ALA A 185 -44.25 17.03 59.06
CA ALA A 185 -44.87 18.06 59.90
C ALA A 185 -46.40 18.02 59.86
N GLN A 186 -47.00 17.65 58.72
CA GLN A 186 -48.46 17.46 58.61
C GLN A 186 -48.94 16.23 59.39
N ILE A 187 -48.21 15.11 59.36
CA ILE A 187 -48.52 13.90 60.14
C ILE A 187 -48.36 14.19 61.64
N GLU A 188 -47.29 14.89 62.03
CA GLU A 188 -47.05 15.36 63.40
C GLU A 188 -48.18 16.28 63.88
N PHE A 189 -48.61 17.24 63.05
CA PHE A 189 -49.73 18.14 63.37
C PHE A 189 -51.05 17.40 63.57
N GLU A 190 -51.43 16.50 62.66
CA GLU A 190 -52.66 15.71 62.81
C GLU A 190 -52.59 14.76 64.03
N SER A 191 -51.41 14.21 64.34
CA SER A 191 -51.18 13.43 65.56
C SER A 191 -51.36 14.28 66.84
N MET A 192 -50.74 15.45 66.92
CA MET A 192 -50.91 16.37 68.04
C MET A 192 -52.37 16.86 68.18
N LYS A 193 -53.06 17.07 67.07
CA LYS A 193 -54.49 17.44 67.02
C LYS A 193 -55.40 16.32 67.53
N MET A 194 -55.07 15.05 67.25
CA MET A 194 -55.77 13.90 67.85
C MET A 194 -55.52 13.82 69.36
N GLU A 195 -54.28 14.02 69.83
CA GLU A 195 -53.97 13.99 71.27
C GLU A 195 -54.59 15.18 72.02
N VAL A 196 -54.61 16.38 71.44
CA VAL A 196 -55.34 17.53 72.00
C VAL A 196 -56.84 17.23 72.12
N LYS A 197 -57.44 16.57 71.12
CA LYS A 197 -58.84 16.13 71.24
C LYS A 197 -59.02 15.10 72.36
N ARG A 198 -58.13 14.10 72.47
CA ARG A 198 -58.15 13.08 73.54
C ARG A 198 -58.07 13.72 74.93
N LEU A 199 -57.22 14.74 75.10
CA LEU A 199 -57.08 15.52 76.34
C LEU A 199 -58.29 16.42 76.63
N MET A 200 -58.99 16.93 75.60
CA MET A 200 -60.27 17.62 75.76
C MET A 200 -61.37 16.65 76.20
N ASP A 201 -61.49 15.51 75.52
CA ASP A 201 -62.47 14.46 75.86
C ASP A 201 -62.23 13.95 77.32
N GLU A 202 -60.97 13.80 77.75
CA GLU A 202 -60.57 13.43 79.12
C GLU A 202 -60.89 14.54 80.15
N ASN A 203 -60.62 15.81 79.83
CA ASN A 203 -60.92 16.95 80.70
C ASN A 203 -62.43 17.15 80.90
N ASP A 204 -63.23 16.95 79.85
CA ASP A 204 -64.69 17.05 79.93
C ASP A 204 -65.29 15.93 80.79
N GLN A 205 -64.73 14.71 80.71
CA GLN A 205 -65.09 13.62 81.64
C GLN A 205 -64.72 13.98 83.09
N LEU A 206 -63.50 14.45 83.35
CA LEU A 206 -63.06 14.85 84.69
C LEU A 206 -63.91 16.00 85.27
N GLN A 207 -64.39 16.91 84.42
CA GLN A 207 -65.32 17.97 84.82
C GLN A 207 -66.72 17.41 85.13
N ALA A 208 -67.21 16.41 84.39
CA ALA A 208 -68.47 15.71 84.68
C ALA A 208 -68.40 14.93 86.01
N ASP A 209 -67.33 14.15 86.22
CA ASP A 209 -67.07 13.39 87.45
C ASP A 209 -67.02 14.32 88.68
N LYS A 210 -66.36 15.47 88.53
CA LYS A 210 -66.30 16.55 89.54
C LYS A 210 -67.67 17.18 89.80
N GLU A 211 -68.52 17.34 88.79
CA GLU A 211 -69.89 17.81 89.00
C GLU A 211 -70.76 16.76 89.70
N GLU A 212 -70.57 15.47 89.44
CA GLU A 212 -71.22 14.40 90.20
C GLU A 212 -70.74 14.36 91.66
N ALA A 213 -69.43 14.43 91.89
CA ALA A 213 -68.86 14.52 93.24
C ALA A 213 -69.38 15.75 94.02
N ASN A 214 -69.59 16.88 93.35
CA ASN A 214 -70.22 18.06 93.95
C ASN A 214 -71.71 17.82 94.29
N LYS A 215 -72.48 17.19 93.39
CA LYS A 215 -73.89 16.81 93.64
C LYS A 215 -74.00 15.85 94.84
N LEU A 216 -73.14 14.84 94.90
CA LEU A 216 -73.03 13.90 96.02
C LEU A 216 -72.63 14.60 97.33
N THR A 217 -71.71 15.57 97.26
CA THR A 217 -71.32 16.38 98.43
C THR A 217 -72.48 17.22 98.97
N ILE A 218 -73.27 17.84 98.09
CA ILE A 218 -74.48 18.61 98.48
C ILE A 218 -75.54 17.68 99.10
N VAL A 219 -75.74 16.48 98.54
CA VAL A 219 -76.66 15.47 99.10
C VAL A 219 -76.18 14.98 100.47
N ALA A 220 -74.88 14.76 100.66
CA ALA A 220 -74.29 14.38 101.95
C ALA A 220 -74.38 15.51 102.99
N GLN A 221 -74.14 16.75 102.59
CA GLN A 221 -74.35 17.94 103.43
C GLN A 221 -75.82 18.04 103.86
N LYS A 222 -76.76 17.90 102.92
CA LYS A 222 -78.19 17.93 103.23
C LYS A 222 -78.61 16.78 104.16
N HIS A 223 -78.13 15.56 103.95
CA HIS A 223 -78.40 14.45 104.88
C HIS A 223 -77.83 14.71 106.28
N LEU A 224 -76.70 15.42 106.40
CA LEU A 224 -76.15 15.86 107.68
C LEU A 224 -76.99 16.98 108.32
N GLU A 225 -77.51 17.92 107.53
CA GLU A 225 -78.47 18.95 107.98
C GLU A 225 -79.80 18.34 108.44
N ASP A 226 -80.39 17.44 107.64
CA ASP A 226 -81.61 16.68 107.97
C ASP A 226 -81.39 15.83 109.24
N ALA A 227 -80.22 15.22 109.42
CA ALA A 227 -79.86 14.48 110.63
C ALA A 227 -79.68 15.40 111.86
N LEU A 228 -79.02 16.56 111.72
CA LEU A 228 -78.91 17.56 112.78
C LEU A 228 -80.26 18.15 113.16
N LEU A 229 -81.14 18.39 112.18
CA LEU A 229 -82.51 18.84 112.40
C LEU A 229 -83.33 17.77 113.10
N ASN A 230 -83.19 16.49 112.74
CA ASN A 230 -83.83 15.39 113.46
C ASN A 230 -83.31 15.25 114.89
N VAL A 231 -82.00 15.42 115.14
CA VAL A 231 -81.43 15.45 116.50
C VAL A 231 -81.91 16.68 117.28
N GLN A 232 -82.10 17.83 116.63
CA GLN A 232 -82.73 19.00 117.26
C GLN A 232 -84.21 18.75 117.56
N GLN A 233 -84.98 18.16 116.64
CA GLN A 233 -86.36 17.77 116.90
C GLN A 233 -86.46 16.74 118.02
N GLU A 234 -85.58 15.74 118.07
CA GLU A 234 -85.47 14.81 119.21
C GLU A 234 -85.11 15.54 120.50
N ARG A 235 -84.24 16.55 120.47
CA ARG A 235 -83.89 17.36 121.65
C ARG A 235 -85.07 18.22 122.11
N ASP A 236 -85.77 18.85 121.18
CA ASP A 236 -86.92 19.73 121.47
C ASP A 236 -88.15 18.89 121.87
N GLN A 237 -88.30 17.68 121.32
CA GLN A 237 -89.21 16.64 121.82
C GLN A 237 -88.77 16.15 123.20
N LYS A 238 -87.48 15.88 123.46
CA LYS A 238 -86.99 15.51 124.81
C LYS A 238 -87.14 16.66 125.81
N LEU A 239 -87.15 17.92 125.37
CA LEU A 239 -87.49 19.08 126.20
C LEU A 239 -89.00 19.28 126.36
N ALA A 240 -89.81 18.95 125.34
CA ALA A 240 -91.27 18.88 125.42
C ALA A 240 -91.67 17.76 126.37
N TYR A 241 -91.23 16.53 126.15
CA TYR A 241 -91.34 15.39 127.07
C TYR A 241 -90.70 15.65 128.43
N LYS A 242 -89.69 16.52 128.60
CA LYS A 242 -89.21 16.93 129.94
C LYS A 242 -90.15 17.93 130.60
N LYS A 243 -90.76 18.86 129.87
CA LYS A 243 -91.83 19.72 130.39
C LYS A 243 -93.09 18.91 130.69
N GLU A 244 -93.44 17.98 129.83
CA GLU A 244 -94.52 17.02 130.02
C GLU A 244 -94.19 16.00 131.10
N LEU A 245 -92.93 15.66 131.39
CA LEU A 245 -92.50 14.89 132.58
C LEU A 245 -92.26 15.78 133.81
N GLU A 246 -92.33 17.11 133.70
CA GLU A 246 -92.42 18.00 134.86
C GLU A 246 -93.91 18.23 135.19
N LEU A 247 -94.77 18.37 134.18
CA LEU A 247 -96.25 18.31 134.29
C LEU A 247 -96.73 16.91 134.70
N MET A 248 -96.17 15.85 134.15
CA MET A 248 -96.40 14.44 134.50
C MET A 248 -95.47 13.96 135.61
N ARG A 249 -94.65 14.80 136.24
CA ARG A 249 -94.17 14.53 137.61
C ARG A 249 -95.05 15.21 138.66
N ASN A 250 -95.67 16.33 138.28
CA ASN A 250 -96.84 16.87 138.97
C ASN A 250 -98.10 16.01 138.74
N ALA A 251 -98.13 15.13 137.72
CA ALA A 251 -99.26 14.23 137.40
C ALA A 251 -98.93 12.72 137.34
N GLU A 252 -97.70 12.27 137.59
CA GLU A 252 -97.33 10.85 137.85
C GLU A 252 -98.01 10.31 139.12
N HIS A 253 -98.67 11.19 139.88
CA HIS A 253 -99.66 10.82 140.87
C HIS A 253 -100.89 10.08 140.30
N LEU A 254 -101.09 10.09 138.97
CA LEU A 254 -102.05 9.24 138.24
C LEU A 254 -101.39 8.56 137.02
N GLN A 255 -101.25 7.24 137.11
CA GLN A 255 -101.23 6.28 135.98
C GLN A 255 -100.05 6.44 134.98
N GLN A 256 -99.03 5.57 134.92
CA GLN A 256 -99.01 4.11 135.12
C GLN A 256 -100.15 3.36 134.41
N LEU A 257 -99.95 3.00 133.12
CA LEU A 257 -100.17 1.63 132.58
C LEU A 257 -99.93 1.52 131.05
N ASN A 258 -99.26 0.44 130.65
CA ASN A 258 -99.15 -0.15 129.29
C ASN A 258 -98.48 0.67 128.16
N THR A 259 -97.39 0.28 127.46
CA THR A 259 -96.70 -1.02 127.15
C THR A 259 -97.05 -1.68 125.79
N MET A 260 -96.35 -1.22 124.73
CA MET A 260 -95.53 -2.03 123.78
C MET A 260 -96.15 -2.96 122.68
N LEU A 261 -95.50 -2.96 121.46
CA LEU A 261 -94.97 -4.15 120.70
C LEU A 261 -95.60 -4.69 119.34
N PHE A 262 -95.12 -4.16 118.18
CA PHE A 262 -94.43 -4.86 117.02
C PHE A 262 -95.08 -5.74 115.86
N GLY A 263 -94.38 -5.77 114.68
CA GLY A 263 -94.49 -6.69 113.48
C GLY A 263 -94.33 -5.97 112.08
N LEU A 264 -93.68 -6.38 110.95
CA LEU A 264 -92.85 -7.50 110.37
C LEU A 264 -93.53 -8.51 109.35
N GLN A 265 -92.95 -9.06 108.24
CA GLN A 265 -91.87 -8.70 107.24
C GLN A 265 -91.76 -9.74 106.03
N ASN A 266 -90.86 -9.53 105.02
CA ASN A 266 -90.21 -10.49 104.02
C ASN A 266 -90.96 -10.99 102.71
N ASN A 267 -90.36 -11.55 101.61
CA ASN A 267 -89.09 -11.33 100.78
C ASN A 267 -88.94 -12.29 99.52
N ASN A 268 -87.96 -12.04 98.59
CA ASN A 268 -87.23 -12.95 97.60
C ASN A 268 -87.95 -13.52 96.30
N GLU A 269 -87.37 -14.08 95.18
CA GLU A 269 -86.01 -14.24 94.49
C GLU A 269 -86.12 -14.79 92.98
N ASP A 270 -85.01 -15.30 92.34
CA ASP A 270 -84.82 -16.18 91.11
C ASP A 270 -84.47 -15.65 89.64
N ASP A 271 -83.72 -16.47 88.83
CA ASP A 271 -83.31 -16.31 87.37
C ASP A 271 -82.82 -17.66 86.67
N SER A 272 -82.71 -17.79 85.31
CA SER A 272 -81.98 -18.88 84.56
C SER A 272 -81.73 -18.71 83.01
N GLN A 273 -80.67 -19.33 82.40
CA GLN A 273 -79.99 -18.91 81.11
C GLN A 273 -79.31 -20.03 80.20
N ALA A 274 -78.53 -19.65 79.12
CA ALA A 274 -77.47 -20.39 78.27
C ALA A 274 -77.87 -21.29 77.02
N LEU A 275 -77.06 -21.71 75.97
CA LEU A 275 -75.84 -21.34 75.12
C LEU A 275 -75.61 -22.44 73.97
N LYS A 276 -74.70 -22.56 72.93
CA LYS A 276 -73.62 -21.80 72.16
C LYS A 276 -73.11 -22.54 70.82
N GLU A 277 -72.57 -21.82 69.79
CA GLU A 277 -71.49 -22.08 68.73
C GLU A 277 -71.33 -23.25 67.66
N PHE A 278 -71.07 -22.87 66.36
CA PHE A 278 -70.16 -23.46 65.26
C PHE A 278 -70.53 -24.74 64.40
N GLU A 279 -70.02 -25.10 63.17
CA GLU A 279 -69.28 -24.49 61.98
C GLU A 279 -69.12 -25.45 60.71
N SER A 280 -68.70 -24.98 59.51
CA SER A 280 -67.88 -25.61 58.39
C SER A 280 -68.54 -26.47 57.24
N SER A 281 -68.00 -26.82 56.02
CA SER A 281 -66.93 -26.30 55.07
C SER A 281 -66.81 -27.08 53.67
N PHE A 282 -65.94 -26.62 52.72
CA PHE A 282 -65.44 -27.19 51.39
C PHE A 282 -66.29 -27.17 50.07
N ILE A 283 -65.71 -27.58 48.90
CA ILE A 283 -65.99 -27.11 47.49
C ILE A 283 -66.21 -28.24 46.42
N ALA A 284 -67.03 -28.04 45.36
CA ALA A 284 -67.18 -28.83 44.08
C ALA A 284 -67.86 -27.95 42.96
N ASP A 285 -68.22 -28.28 41.68
CA ASP A 285 -68.20 -29.45 40.75
C ASP A 285 -68.32 -28.96 39.24
N SER A 286 -68.16 -29.79 38.17
CA SER A 286 -68.47 -29.48 36.72
C SER A 286 -68.53 -30.70 35.74
N ASN A 287 -69.12 -30.57 34.52
CA ASN A 287 -69.37 -31.65 33.49
C ASN A 287 -68.98 -31.22 32.02
N GLU A 288 -69.24 -31.86 30.84
CA GLU A 288 -70.29 -32.81 30.33
C GLU A 288 -69.84 -33.76 29.13
N PHE A 289 -70.48 -33.82 27.92
CA PHE A 289 -70.60 -35.10 27.13
C PHE A 289 -70.66 -35.08 25.54
N SER A 290 -69.96 -36.00 24.78
CA SER A 290 -70.23 -36.50 23.35
C SER A 290 -69.18 -37.57 22.77
N LYS A 291 -69.24 -38.17 21.51
CA LYS A 291 -68.47 -39.41 20.94
C LYS A 291 -68.05 -39.34 19.40
N ASN A 292 -67.52 -40.28 18.51
CA ASN A 292 -67.35 -41.78 18.18
C ASN A 292 -66.38 -41.99 16.89
N ARG A 293 -65.99 -43.10 16.14
CA ARG A 293 -65.75 -44.63 16.18
C ARG A 293 -65.21 -45.30 14.80
N PRO A 294 -64.31 -46.36 14.66
CA PRO A 294 -63.55 -46.78 13.38
C PRO A 294 -63.63 -48.28 12.70
N PRO A 295 -62.60 -49.05 12.12
CA PRO A 295 -62.57 -49.67 10.72
C PRO A 295 -62.18 -51.22 10.45
N LYS A 296 -61.57 -51.65 9.27
CA LYS A 296 -61.16 -53.04 8.71
C LYS A 296 -59.94 -52.99 7.69
N GLY A 297 -59.33 -53.97 6.92
CA GLY A 297 -59.32 -55.47 6.58
C GLY A 297 -58.92 -55.77 5.05
N ILE A 298 -58.51 -56.90 4.37
CA ILE A 298 -58.05 -58.37 4.49
C ILE A 298 -57.51 -58.94 3.08
N ASP A 299 -56.80 -60.11 2.90
CA ASP A 299 -56.14 -60.66 1.63
C ASP A 299 -55.89 -62.26 1.47
N LEU A 300 -55.41 -62.82 0.29
CA LEU A 300 -54.64 -64.11 -0.09
C LEU A 300 -55.17 -65.34 -1.01
N PHE A 301 -54.33 -66.20 -1.71
CA PHE A 301 -54.62 -67.07 -2.97
C PHE A 301 -53.83 -68.45 -3.29
N SER A 302 -54.21 -69.39 -4.24
CA SER A 302 -53.43 -70.66 -4.72
C SER A 302 -53.82 -71.55 -6.02
N GLU A 303 -52.88 -72.40 -6.61
CA GLU A 303 -52.95 -73.73 -7.44
C GLU A 303 -53.03 -73.90 -9.05
N ILE A 304 -53.20 -75.11 -9.73
CA ILE A 304 -52.26 -76.18 -10.37
C ILE A 304 -53.00 -77.18 -11.43
N HIS A 305 -52.62 -78.17 -12.36
CA HIS A 305 -51.58 -78.82 -13.34
C HIS A 305 -52.31 -79.88 -14.34
N GLY A 306 -51.89 -80.78 -15.33
CA GLY A 306 -50.71 -81.44 -16.07
C GLY A 306 -51.09 -82.50 -17.26
N ASP A 307 -50.19 -83.27 -18.00
CA ASP A 307 -50.42 -84.15 -19.27
C ASP A 307 -49.40 -85.35 -19.61
N MET A 308 -49.58 -86.24 -20.65
CA MET A 308 -48.56 -87.14 -21.33
C MET A 308 -48.96 -87.82 -22.71
N PRO A 309 -48.11 -87.84 -23.77
CA PRO A 309 -48.35 -88.51 -25.08
C PRO A 309 -47.62 -89.88 -25.33
N GLU A 310 -47.79 -90.49 -26.52
CA GLU A 310 -47.19 -91.80 -26.93
C GLU A 310 -46.79 -91.93 -28.45
N ARG A 311 -47.21 -92.97 -29.21
CA ARG A 311 -46.65 -93.46 -30.51
C ARG A 311 -46.78 -92.59 -31.76
N LEU A 312 -47.06 -91.29 -31.58
CA LEU A 312 -46.91 -90.30 -32.64
C LEU A 312 -45.47 -90.31 -33.20
N ALA A 313 -44.49 -90.44 -32.29
CA ALA A 313 -43.03 -90.35 -32.43
C ALA A 313 -42.38 -90.51 -33.82
N GLU A 314 -42.66 -91.56 -34.60
CA GLU A 314 -41.97 -91.77 -35.90
C GLU A 314 -42.62 -91.03 -37.08
N LEU A 315 -43.96 -90.97 -37.10
CA LEU A 315 -44.69 -90.13 -38.06
C LEU A 315 -44.69 -88.66 -37.64
N GLU A 316 -44.49 -88.39 -36.35
CA GLU A 316 -43.77 -87.21 -35.85
C GLU A 316 -42.42 -87.10 -36.59
N THR A 317 -41.29 -87.72 -36.23
CA THR A 317 -39.93 -87.35 -36.74
C THR A 317 -39.76 -86.82 -38.17
N LYS A 318 -40.47 -87.31 -39.20
CA LYS A 318 -40.47 -86.73 -40.56
C LYS A 318 -41.49 -85.62 -40.78
N ASN A 319 -42.70 -85.74 -40.24
CA ASN A 319 -43.60 -84.60 -40.12
C ASN A 319 -42.99 -83.54 -39.20
N ASP A 320 -42.20 -83.89 -38.19
CA ASP A 320 -41.41 -83.00 -37.34
C ASP A 320 -40.23 -82.40 -38.08
N GLN A 321 -39.66 -83.02 -39.11
CA GLN A 321 -38.59 -82.39 -39.91
C GLN A 321 -39.15 -81.41 -40.93
N LEU A 322 -40.27 -81.76 -41.57
CA LEU A 322 -40.98 -80.84 -42.46
C LEU A 322 -41.70 -79.76 -41.67
N ALA A 323 -42.33 -80.08 -40.55
CA ALA A 323 -42.89 -79.13 -39.59
C ALA A 323 -41.84 -78.49 -38.69
N LEU A 324 -40.60 -78.96 -38.55
CA LEU A 324 -39.53 -78.13 -37.97
C LEU A 324 -39.22 -77.02 -38.94
N LYS A 325 -39.06 -77.32 -40.23
CA LYS A 325 -38.85 -76.28 -41.25
C LYS A 325 -40.07 -75.37 -41.41
N LEU A 326 -41.28 -75.93 -41.41
CA LEU A 326 -42.51 -75.17 -41.55
C LEU A 326 -42.77 -74.34 -40.29
N LYS A 327 -42.58 -74.89 -39.07
CA LYS A 327 -42.63 -74.18 -37.78
C LYS A 327 -41.46 -73.22 -37.57
N GLU A 328 -40.30 -73.44 -38.18
CA GLU A 328 -39.20 -72.45 -38.26
C GLU A 328 -39.65 -71.30 -39.14
N THR A 329 -40.18 -71.55 -40.34
CA THR A 329 -40.72 -70.47 -41.17
C THR A 329 -41.94 -69.79 -40.54
N GLU A 330 -42.85 -70.51 -39.87
CA GLU A 330 -43.96 -69.92 -39.12
C GLU A 330 -43.49 -69.17 -37.87
N LYS A 331 -42.41 -69.61 -37.22
CA LYS A 331 -41.78 -68.92 -36.08
C LYS A 331 -41.08 -67.64 -36.55
N ASP A 332 -40.40 -67.67 -37.69
CA ASP A 332 -39.78 -66.50 -38.32
C ASP A 332 -40.87 -65.52 -38.78
N VAL A 333 -41.95 -66.02 -39.40
CA VAL A 333 -43.16 -65.24 -39.70
C VAL A 333 -43.84 -64.73 -38.42
N SER A 334 -43.81 -65.49 -37.32
CA SER A 334 -44.34 -65.09 -36.00
C SER A 334 -43.41 -64.15 -35.23
N TYR A 335 -42.14 -64.01 -35.63
CA TYR A 335 -41.27 -62.91 -35.22
C TYR A 335 -41.53 -61.65 -36.06
N VAL A 336 -41.88 -61.82 -37.35
CA VAL A 336 -42.24 -60.73 -38.26
C VAL A 336 -43.64 -60.15 -37.95
N ILE A 337 -44.65 -60.96 -37.65
CA ILE A 337 -46.04 -60.53 -37.38
C ILE A 337 -46.13 -59.45 -36.27
N PRO A 338 -45.47 -59.59 -35.10
CA PRO A 338 -45.42 -58.54 -34.08
C PRO A 338 -44.76 -57.24 -34.57
N VAL A 339 -43.81 -57.33 -35.49
CA VAL A 339 -43.16 -56.16 -36.10
C VAL A 339 -44.11 -55.49 -37.10
N LEU A 340 -44.75 -56.25 -38.00
CA LEU A 340 -45.78 -55.75 -38.93
C LEU A 340 -46.98 -55.12 -38.17
N LYS A 341 -47.34 -55.68 -37.02
CA LYS A 341 -48.41 -55.16 -36.15
C LYS A 341 -47.99 -53.92 -35.37
N LYS A 342 -46.76 -53.86 -34.85
CA LYS A 342 -46.19 -52.63 -34.23
C LYS A 342 -46.02 -51.49 -35.24
N LEU A 343 -45.75 -51.83 -36.51
CA LEU A 343 -45.68 -50.88 -37.61
C LEU A 343 -47.07 -50.57 -38.20
N GLU A 344 -48.17 -51.10 -37.68
CA GLU A 344 -49.54 -50.87 -38.17
C GLU A 344 -49.72 -51.11 -39.68
N VAL A 345 -49.03 -52.11 -40.24
CA VAL A 345 -49.15 -52.48 -41.67
C VAL A 345 -50.18 -53.60 -41.86
N MET A 346 -50.38 -54.43 -40.82
CA MET A 346 -51.18 -55.66 -40.89
C MET A 346 -52.54 -55.52 -40.19
N SER A 347 -53.62 -55.79 -40.92
CA SER A 347 -55.01 -55.62 -40.43
C SER A 347 -55.79 -56.93 -40.17
N THR A 348 -55.32 -58.07 -40.67
CA THR A 348 -55.96 -59.40 -40.52
C THR A 348 -54.91 -60.44 -40.09
N PRO A 349 -55.29 -61.49 -39.33
CA PRO A 349 -54.35 -62.49 -38.84
C PRO A 349 -54.01 -63.57 -39.86
N ASP A 350 -54.98 -64.00 -40.68
CA ASP A 350 -54.80 -65.01 -41.71
C ASP A 350 -54.39 -64.35 -43.04
N LEU A 351 -53.24 -64.75 -43.58
CA LEU A 351 -52.58 -64.13 -44.74
C LEU A 351 -51.91 -65.19 -45.61
N ASP A 352 -52.12 -65.13 -46.92
CA ASP A 352 -51.41 -65.98 -47.88
C ASP A 352 -49.96 -65.49 -48.09
N HIS A 353 -49.05 -66.37 -48.49
CA HIS A 353 -47.61 -66.10 -48.58
C HIS A 353 -47.26 -64.89 -49.48
N ALA A 354 -48.04 -64.69 -50.55
CA ALA A 354 -47.92 -63.52 -51.42
C ALA A 354 -48.32 -62.20 -50.72
N GLN A 355 -49.35 -62.24 -49.87
CA GLN A 355 -49.82 -61.08 -49.10
C GLN A 355 -48.82 -60.72 -48.00
N LEU A 356 -48.28 -61.72 -47.29
CA LEU A 356 -47.26 -61.50 -46.28
C LEU A 356 -46.00 -60.87 -46.89
N LYS A 357 -45.56 -61.31 -48.08
CA LYS A 357 -44.43 -60.68 -48.77
C LYS A 357 -44.69 -59.20 -49.06
N GLN A 358 -45.87 -58.85 -49.57
CA GLN A 358 -46.23 -57.47 -49.82
C GLN A 358 -46.27 -56.63 -48.53
N LEU A 359 -46.79 -57.19 -47.43
CA LEU A 359 -46.75 -56.54 -46.11
C LEU A 359 -45.32 -56.34 -45.59
N CYS A 360 -44.39 -57.25 -45.87
CA CYS A 360 -42.97 -57.07 -45.57
C CYS A 360 -42.36 -55.95 -46.43
N ASP A 361 -42.65 -55.89 -47.72
CA ASP A 361 -42.18 -54.82 -48.62
C ASP A 361 -42.75 -53.44 -48.20
N ASP A 362 -44.01 -53.37 -47.77
CA ASP A 362 -44.64 -52.14 -47.26
C ASP A 362 -44.18 -51.78 -45.85
N ALA A 363 -43.83 -52.76 -45.00
CA ALA A 363 -43.20 -52.53 -43.71
C ALA A 363 -41.74 -52.06 -43.85
N LEU A 364 -40.99 -52.55 -44.84
CA LEU A 364 -39.66 -52.03 -45.18
C LEU A 364 -39.77 -50.55 -45.62
N LYS A 365 -40.71 -50.21 -46.52
CA LYS A 365 -40.99 -48.79 -46.87
C LYS A 365 -41.39 -47.96 -45.65
N LYS A 366 -42.18 -48.50 -44.72
CA LYS A 366 -42.59 -47.78 -43.50
C LYS A 366 -41.43 -47.65 -42.50
N ILE A 367 -40.50 -48.59 -42.45
CA ILE A 367 -39.23 -48.48 -41.71
C ILE A 367 -38.32 -47.43 -42.38
N GLU A 368 -38.18 -47.43 -43.70
CA GLU A 368 -37.40 -46.42 -44.44
C GLU A 368 -37.99 -45.01 -44.24
N GLN A 369 -39.33 -44.87 -44.30
CA GLN A 369 -40.02 -43.62 -43.96
C GLN A 369 -39.85 -43.24 -42.49
N LEU A 370 -39.82 -44.19 -41.56
CA LEU A 370 -39.54 -43.91 -40.15
C LEU A 370 -38.07 -43.48 -39.94
N ILE A 371 -37.12 -44.07 -40.65
CA ILE A 371 -35.70 -43.70 -40.64
C ILE A 371 -35.50 -42.30 -41.26
N GLU A 372 -36.16 -42.01 -42.39
CA GLU A 372 -36.22 -40.65 -42.93
C GLU A 372 -36.90 -39.67 -41.98
N SER A 373 -37.99 -40.06 -41.31
CA SER A 373 -38.67 -39.21 -40.34
C SER A 373 -37.81 -38.97 -39.10
N SER A 374 -36.95 -39.93 -38.74
CA SER A 374 -35.98 -39.84 -37.64
C SER A 374 -34.81 -38.93 -38.01
N SER A 375 -34.24 -39.04 -39.23
CA SER A 375 -33.19 -38.14 -39.69
C SER A 375 -33.69 -36.71 -39.95
N LYS A 376 -34.96 -36.56 -40.36
CA LYS A 376 -35.65 -35.26 -40.47
C LYS A 376 -36.05 -34.73 -39.08
N ALA A 377 -36.41 -35.60 -38.14
CA ALA A 377 -36.57 -35.29 -36.72
C ALA A 377 -35.22 -35.28 -36.00
N GLY A 378 -34.35 -34.34 -36.42
CA GLY A 378 -33.03 -34.08 -35.83
C GLY A 378 -33.05 -33.57 -34.38
N ILE A 379 -34.00 -34.03 -33.55
CA ILE A 379 -34.08 -33.85 -32.11
C ILE A 379 -32.84 -34.48 -31.46
N GLY A 380 -32.52 -35.74 -31.79
CA GLY A 380 -31.33 -36.42 -31.26
C GLY A 380 -30.02 -35.74 -31.68
N GLY A 381 -29.91 -35.33 -32.95
CA GLY A 381 -28.76 -34.56 -33.46
C GLY A 381 -28.61 -33.23 -32.73
N LYS A 382 -29.65 -32.38 -32.73
CA LYS A 382 -29.64 -31.09 -32.01
C LYS A 382 -29.42 -31.23 -30.51
N GLN A 383 -29.87 -32.32 -29.89
CA GLN A 383 -29.65 -32.58 -28.47
C GLN A 383 -28.20 -33.00 -28.18
N TYR A 384 -27.56 -33.75 -29.08
CA TYR A 384 -26.12 -34.01 -29.04
C TYR A 384 -25.30 -32.73 -29.29
N ASP A 385 -25.66 -31.95 -30.32
CA ASP A 385 -24.99 -30.68 -30.65
C ASP A 385 -25.12 -29.66 -29.51
N LEU A 386 -26.31 -29.58 -28.87
CA LEU A 386 -26.55 -28.75 -27.69
C LEU A 386 -25.74 -29.22 -26.49
N MET A 387 -25.78 -30.52 -26.16
CA MET A 387 -25.00 -31.09 -25.05
C MET A 387 -23.48 -30.96 -25.26
N LYS A 388 -23.03 -30.94 -26.53
CA LYS A 388 -21.66 -30.64 -26.92
C LYS A 388 -21.32 -29.15 -26.73
N ALA A 389 -22.21 -28.24 -27.06
CA ALA A 389 -22.04 -26.80 -26.83
C ALA A 389 -22.08 -26.45 -25.32
N ASP A 390 -22.94 -27.10 -24.55
CA ASP A 390 -22.99 -27.00 -23.08
C ASP A 390 -21.68 -27.51 -22.47
N LEU A 391 -21.15 -28.64 -22.96
CA LEU A 391 -19.86 -29.21 -22.51
C LEU A 391 -18.66 -28.32 -22.90
N HIS A 392 -18.63 -27.77 -24.11
CA HIS A 392 -17.63 -26.76 -24.52
C HIS A 392 -17.66 -25.55 -23.57
N THR A 393 -18.85 -24.99 -23.34
CA THR A 393 -19.05 -23.85 -22.44
C THR A 393 -18.59 -24.18 -21.02
N ALA A 394 -18.92 -25.37 -20.50
CA ALA A 394 -18.49 -25.82 -19.19
C ALA A 394 -16.96 -25.99 -19.09
N ILE A 395 -16.31 -26.56 -20.11
CA ILE A 395 -14.85 -26.70 -20.17
C ILE A 395 -14.17 -25.33 -20.23
N MET A 396 -14.68 -24.39 -21.02
CA MET A 396 -14.12 -23.03 -21.13
C MET A 396 -14.25 -22.25 -19.82
N VAL A 397 -15.41 -22.31 -19.16
CA VAL A 397 -15.62 -21.70 -17.84
C VAL A 397 -14.77 -22.39 -16.76
N ALA A 398 -14.57 -23.70 -16.82
CA ALA A 398 -13.67 -24.42 -15.91
C ALA A 398 -12.20 -24.01 -16.12
N GLY A 399 -11.75 -23.93 -17.37
CA GLY A 399 -10.39 -23.49 -17.74
C GLY A 399 -10.12 -22.04 -17.36
N GLU A 400 -11.04 -21.13 -17.66
CA GLU A 400 -10.94 -19.74 -17.21
C GLU A 400 -10.79 -19.65 -15.68
N ASN A 401 -11.61 -20.38 -14.93
CA ASN A 401 -11.56 -20.35 -13.47
C ASN A 401 -10.30 -21.04 -12.90
N GLN A 402 -9.82 -22.13 -13.52
CA GLN A 402 -8.56 -22.77 -13.14
C GLN A 402 -7.37 -21.84 -13.42
N ALA A 403 -7.34 -21.17 -14.57
CA ALA A 403 -6.31 -20.20 -14.91
C ALA A 403 -6.34 -18.98 -13.95
N LYS A 404 -7.54 -18.46 -13.61
CA LYS A 404 -7.74 -17.41 -12.58
C LYS A 404 -7.22 -17.86 -11.21
N LEU A 405 -7.48 -19.11 -10.80
CA LEU A 405 -7.00 -19.69 -9.54
C LEU A 405 -5.47 -19.83 -9.51
N ALA A 406 -4.88 -20.38 -10.57
CA ALA A 406 -3.43 -20.52 -10.72
C ALA A 406 -2.72 -19.15 -10.70
N SER A 407 -3.30 -18.13 -11.33
CA SER A 407 -2.78 -16.75 -11.28
C SER A 407 -2.93 -16.11 -9.89
N ALA A 408 -3.99 -16.45 -9.14
CA ALA A 408 -4.15 -16.02 -7.75
C ALA A 408 -3.11 -16.67 -6.82
N GLN A 409 -2.84 -17.97 -7.00
CA GLN A 409 -1.82 -18.72 -6.25
C GLN A 409 -0.43 -18.13 -6.46
N ASP A 410 -0.05 -17.89 -7.73
CA ASP A 410 1.19 -17.17 -8.10
C ASP A 410 1.35 -15.87 -7.31
N LEU A 411 0.33 -15.01 -7.31
CA LEU A 411 0.42 -13.73 -6.61
C LEU A 411 0.49 -13.87 -5.09
N MET A 412 -0.28 -14.77 -4.49
CA MET A 412 -0.19 -15.03 -3.04
C MET A 412 1.22 -15.49 -2.65
N ILE A 413 1.88 -16.28 -3.51
CA ILE A 413 3.27 -16.69 -3.34
C ILE A 413 4.23 -15.49 -3.46
N ALA A 414 4.04 -14.56 -4.40
CA ALA A 414 4.84 -13.33 -4.46
C ALA A 414 4.65 -12.40 -3.25
N VAL A 415 3.42 -12.26 -2.74
CA VAL A 415 3.15 -11.50 -1.50
C VAL A 415 3.85 -12.16 -0.32
N ALA A 416 3.85 -13.50 -0.24
CA ALA A 416 4.54 -14.24 0.81
C ALA A 416 6.09 -14.17 0.69
N ASP A 417 6.67 -14.26 -0.51
CA ASP A 417 8.10 -14.03 -0.76
C ASP A 417 8.51 -12.59 -0.40
N PHE A 418 7.65 -11.60 -0.66
CA PHE A 418 7.85 -10.22 -0.20
C PHE A 418 7.84 -10.08 1.33
N LEU A 419 6.85 -10.69 2.01
CA LEU A 419 6.78 -10.69 3.48
C LEU A 419 7.98 -11.42 4.10
N TYR A 420 8.43 -12.52 3.50
CA TYR A 420 9.62 -13.24 3.93
C TYR A 420 10.90 -12.40 3.73
N ARG A 421 11.02 -11.64 2.64
CA ARG A 421 12.13 -10.68 2.44
C ARG A 421 12.12 -9.57 3.49
N LEU A 422 10.96 -9.00 3.82
CA LEU A 422 10.83 -8.00 4.90
C LEU A 422 11.23 -8.61 6.25
N TYR A 423 10.74 -9.80 6.56
CA TYR A 423 11.08 -10.53 7.78
C TYR A 423 12.60 -10.76 7.89
N HIS A 424 13.24 -11.30 6.85
CA HIS A 424 14.68 -11.52 6.82
C HIS A 424 15.48 -10.21 6.91
N GLN A 425 15.00 -9.12 6.31
CA GLN A 425 15.63 -7.80 6.44
C GLN A 425 15.57 -7.29 7.89
N LEU A 426 14.40 -7.36 8.54
CA LEU A 426 14.22 -6.96 9.94
C LEU A 426 15.06 -7.82 10.89
N VAL A 427 15.03 -9.15 10.74
CA VAL A 427 15.85 -10.08 11.54
C VAL A 427 17.34 -9.75 11.41
N SER A 428 17.81 -9.51 10.17
CA SER A 428 19.22 -9.16 9.91
C SER A 428 19.61 -7.80 10.47
N THR A 429 18.78 -6.76 10.36
CA THR A 429 19.11 -5.41 10.85
C THR A 429 18.98 -5.29 12.38
N HIS A 430 18.13 -6.09 13.01
CA HIS A 430 17.97 -6.10 14.47
C HIS A 430 18.79 -7.19 15.19
N GLY A 431 19.55 -8.02 14.46
CA GLY A 431 20.38 -9.08 15.05
C GLY A 431 19.58 -10.17 15.76
N LEU A 432 18.35 -10.42 15.33
CA LEU A 432 17.44 -11.39 15.94
C LEU A 432 17.76 -12.82 15.46
N GLU A 433 17.33 -13.83 16.20
CA GLU A 433 17.34 -15.21 15.71
C GLU A 433 16.25 -15.42 14.65
N ALA A 434 16.59 -16.11 13.56
CA ALA A 434 15.64 -16.44 12.50
C ALA A 434 14.76 -17.64 12.90
N ASP A 435 13.44 -17.47 12.80
CA ASP A 435 12.48 -18.54 13.05
C ASP A 435 12.57 -19.62 11.96
N LYS A 436 12.84 -20.85 12.39
CA LYS A 436 12.92 -22.05 11.55
C LYS A 436 11.59 -22.31 10.83
N ASN A 437 10.45 -21.95 11.45
CA ASN A 437 9.13 -22.08 10.84
C ASN A 437 9.01 -21.18 9.59
N ALA A 438 9.53 -19.95 9.64
CA ALA A 438 9.48 -19.02 8.50
C ALA A 438 10.29 -19.57 7.31
N VAL A 439 11.45 -20.18 7.57
CA VAL A 439 12.27 -20.83 6.54
C VAL A 439 11.56 -22.05 5.93
N GLU A 440 10.89 -22.86 6.75
CA GLU A 440 10.12 -24.02 6.28
C GLU A 440 8.88 -23.62 5.47
N ILE A 441 8.15 -22.58 5.90
CA ILE A 441 7.04 -21.98 5.16
C ILE A 441 7.53 -21.49 3.79
N MET A 442 8.68 -20.80 3.74
CA MET A 442 9.25 -20.33 2.47
C MET A 442 9.69 -21.50 1.56
N LYS A 443 10.14 -22.63 2.11
CA LYS A 443 10.42 -23.85 1.34
C LYS A 443 9.14 -24.43 0.73
N LYS A 444 8.06 -24.50 1.49
CA LYS A 444 6.73 -24.97 1.01
C LYS A 444 6.16 -24.05 -0.08
N LEU A 445 6.28 -22.72 0.09
CA LEU A 445 5.85 -21.74 -0.92
C LEU A 445 6.64 -21.88 -2.24
N ARG A 446 7.93 -22.20 -2.19
CA ARG A 446 8.73 -22.49 -3.40
C ARG A 446 8.33 -23.80 -4.07
N GLN A 447 7.92 -24.81 -3.30
CA GLN A 447 7.35 -26.04 -3.87
C GLN A 447 6.05 -25.74 -4.62
N TYR A 448 5.08 -25.04 -4.00
CA TYR A 448 3.84 -24.66 -4.67
C TYR A 448 4.08 -23.77 -5.91
N ALA A 449 5.09 -22.90 -5.88
CA ALA A 449 5.47 -22.10 -7.06
C ALA A 449 5.92 -22.97 -8.24
N ASN A 450 6.72 -24.01 -7.97
CA ASN A 450 7.20 -24.93 -8.99
C ASN A 450 6.07 -25.84 -9.51
N GLU A 451 5.20 -26.34 -8.63
CA GLU A 451 4.02 -27.14 -8.99
C GLU A 451 3.05 -26.34 -9.88
N ASN A 452 2.92 -25.03 -9.66
CA ASN A 452 2.06 -24.13 -10.43
C ASN A 452 2.72 -23.58 -11.73
N ALA A 453 4.00 -23.87 -11.98
CA ALA A 453 4.78 -23.20 -13.04
C ALA A 453 4.48 -23.67 -14.48
N GLU A 454 3.79 -24.80 -14.65
CA GLU A 454 3.33 -25.42 -15.93
C GLU A 454 4.42 -25.73 -16.98
N ASN A 455 5.70 -25.45 -16.72
CA ASN A 455 6.84 -25.72 -17.60
C ASN A 455 7.71 -26.87 -17.07
N GLU A 456 7.77 -27.99 -17.79
CA GLU A 456 8.91 -28.91 -17.70
C GLU A 456 10.13 -28.30 -18.41
N GLY A 457 10.91 -27.51 -17.66
CA GLY A 457 12.28 -27.17 -18.01
C GLY A 457 12.49 -25.88 -18.81
N VAL A 458 12.69 -24.77 -18.10
CA VAL A 458 13.83 -23.87 -18.40
C VAL A 458 14.48 -23.44 -17.09
N GLU A 459 15.50 -24.18 -16.63
CA GLU A 459 16.37 -23.74 -15.53
C GLU A 459 17.37 -22.69 -16.07
N SER A 460 16.87 -21.47 -16.33
CA SER A 460 17.67 -20.38 -16.90
C SER A 460 18.57 -19.76 -15.83
N GLY A 461 19.70 -20.41 -15.58
CA GLY A 461 20.69 -19.97 -14.60
C GLY A 461 21.36 -18.66 -15.00
N THR A 462 21.06 -17.60 -14.26
CA THR A 462 21.94 -16.42 -14.10
C THR A 462 22.11 -16.12 -12.61
N GLU A 463 23.00 -16.86 -11.96
CA GLU A 463 23.46 -16.53 -10.61
C GLU A 463 24.34 -15.27 -10.66
N THR A 464 23.72 -14.09 -10.57
CA THR A 464 24.47 -12.84 -10.34
C THR A 464 24.63 -12.60 -8.84
N GLU A 465 25.88 -12.53 -8.39
CA GLU A 465 26.29 -12.25 -7.01
C GLU A 465 25.52 -11.09 -6.37
N SER A 466 24.81 -11.32 -5.24
CA SER A 466 24.47 -10.31 -4.20
C SER A 466 23.49 -10.81 -3.12
N GLY A 467 23.63 -12.05 -2.62
CA GLY A 467 22.99 -12.51 -1.36
C GLY A 467 21.46 -12.42 -1.24
N ARG A 468 20.73 -12.16 -2.33
CA ARG A 468 19.27 -11.98 -2.37
C ARG A 468 18.64 -13.19 -3.03
N SER A 469 17.72 -13.87 -2.34
CA SER A 469 17.00 -15.02 -2.89
C SER A 469 16.38 -14.66 -4.26
N PRO A 470 16.48 -15.53 -5.28
CA PRO A 470 15.91 -15.26 -6.60
C PRO A 470 14.45 -14.82 -6.54
N ARG A 471 14.06 -13.89 -7.41
CA ARG A 471 12.65 -13.54 -7.61
C ARG A 471 11.96 -14.74 -8.27
N LEU A 472 10.82 -15.13 -7.72
CA LEU A 472 9.93 -16.09 -8.38
C LEU A 472 9.34 -15.41 -9.62
N MET A 473 9.51 -16.03 -10.78
CA MET A 473 8.91 -15.59 -12.04
C MET A 473 7.48 -16.14 -12.09
N LEU A 474 6.49 -15.28 -12.28
CA LEU A 474 5.07 -15.63 -12.23
C LEU A 474 4.40 -15.40 -13.58
N ASN A 475 3.45 -16.26 -13.95
CA ASN A 475 2.80 -16.20 -15.25
C ASN A 475 1.50 -15.39 -15.19
N LEU A 476 1.57 -14.10 -15.50
CA LEU A 476 0.41 -13.20 -15.56
C LEU A 476 -0.39 -13.31 -16.87
N GLN A 477 -0.05 -14.22 -17.79
CA GLN A 477 -0.69 -14.38 -19.10
C GLN A 477 -1.11 -15.82 -19.40
N ARG A 478 -1.61 -16.54 -18.38
CA ARG A 478 -2.10 -17.92 -18.53
C ARG A 478 -3.21 -18.05 -19.56
N GLN A 479 -3.19 -19.16 -20.30
CA GLN A 479 -4.25 -19.58 -21.22
C GLN A 479 -5.40 -20.20 -20.42
N PHE A 480 -6.63 -20.17 -20.95
CA PHE A 480 -7.77 -20.85 -20.31
C PHE A 480 -7.57 -22.36 -20.30
N ILE A 481 -7.12 -22.93 -21.43
CA ILE A 481 -6.76 -24.35 -21.54
C ILE A 481 -5.23 -24.46 -21.59
N SER A 482 -4.60 -24.63 -20.43
CA SER A 482 -3.17 -24.93 -20.33
C SER A 482 -2.88 -26.40 -20.65
N PRO A 483 -1.65 -26.79 -21.04
CA PRO A 483 -1.34 -28.19 -21.40
C PRO A 483 -1.56 -29.19 -20.25
N SER A 484 -1.26 -28.76 -19.02
CA SER A 484 -1.57 -29.45 -17.75
C SER A 484 -3.07 -29.64 -17.56
N PHE A 485 -3.87 -28.60 -17.76
CA PHE A 485 -5.33 -28.69 -17.64
C PHE A 485 -5.97 -29.53 -18.76
N ALA A 486 -5.48 -29.41 -19.99
CA ALA A 486 -5.89 -30.27 -21.11
C ALA A 486 -5.60 -31.75 -20.83
N LYS A 487 -4.44 -32.07 -20.25
CA LYS A 487 -4.12 -33.44 -19.83
C LYS A 487 -5.08 -33.94 -18.74
N PHE A 488 -5.31 -33.14 -17.70
CA PHE A 488 -6.27 -33.45 -16.63
C PHE A 488 -7.70 -33.69 -17.17
N LEU A 489 -8.17 -32.86 -18.12
CA LEU A 489 -9.47 -33.06 -18.76
C LEU A 489 -9.56 -34.35 -19.56
N ASN A 490 -8.50 -34.75 -20.28
CA ASN A 490 -8.47 -36.05 -20.98
C ASN A 490 -8.49 -37.24 -20.00
N GLU A 491 -7.82 -37.11 -18.86
CA GLU A 491 -7.76 -38.15 -17.81
C GLU A 491 -9.11 -38.31 -17.06
N GLU A 492 -9.83 -37.22 -16.77
CA GLU A 492 -11.14 -37.25 -16.07
C GLU A 492 -12.35 -37.48 -16.99
N LEU A 493 -12.41 -36.84 -18.17
CA LEU A 493 -13.60 -36.91 -19.04
C LEU A 493 -13.67 -38.17 -19.90
N VAL A 494 -12.59 -38.96 -19.97
CA VAL A 494 -12.46 -40.16 -20.82
C VAL A 494 -12.89 -39.89 -22.29
N CYS A 495 -12.62 -38.67 -22.77
CA CYS A 495 -12.88 -38.27 -24.14
C CYS A 495 -11.68 -38.64 -25.00
N ASP A 496 -11.85 -39.62 -25.91
CA ASP A 496 -10.79 -40.06 -26.84
C ASP A 496 -10.21 -38.90 -27.70
N ARG A 497 -10.94 -37.79 -27.83
CA ARG A 497 -10.54 -36.57 -28.55
C ARG A 497 -11.12 -35.31 -27.90
N LEU A 498 -10.29 -34.57 -27.16
CA LEU A 498 -10.64 -33.20 -26.74
C LEU A 498 -10.81 -32.26 -27.95
N ASP A 499 -10.08 -32.54 -29.04
CA ASP A 499 -10.12 -31.81 -30.33
C ASP A 499 -11.48 -31.88 -31.06
N ASP A 500 -12.31 -32.88 -30.74
CA ASP A 500 -13.67 -32.94 -31.30
C ASP A 500 -14.60 -31.92 -30.60
N ILE A 501 -14.23 -31.41 -29.41
CA ILE A 501 -15.02 -30.46 -28.60
C ILE A 501 -14.41 -29.04 -28.68
N LEU A 502 -13.10 -28.91 -28.47
CA LEU A 502 -12.38 -27.63 -28.44
C LEU A 502 -11.78 -27.27 -29.80
N THR A 503 -11.67 -25.96 -30.05
CA THR A 503 -11.09 -25.38 -31.27
C THR A 503 -9.68 -24.83 -31.02
N GLU A 504 -8.88 -24.65 -32.08
CA GLU A 504 -7.59 -23.95 -32.00
C GLU A 504 -7.68 -22.53 -31.42
N SER A 505 -8.85 -21.90 -31.47
CA SER A 505 -9.13 -20.60 -30.84
C SER A 505 -9.16 -20.70 -29.31
N ASP A 506 -9.77 -21.74 -28.77
CA ASP A 506 -9.99 -21.92 -27.34
C ASP A 506 -8.66 -22.07 -26.57
N PHE A 507 -7.71 -22.80 -27.15
CA PHE A 507 -6.34 -22.91 -26.63
C PHE A 507 -5.55 -21.60 -26.72
N ARG A 508 -6.01 -20.59 -27.48
CA ARG A 508 -5.36 -19.27 -27.60
C ARG A 508 -5.98 -18.21 -26.67
N GLU A 509 -7.16 -18.47 -26.09
CA GLU A 509 -7.76 -17.58 -25.10
C GLU A 509 -6.92 -17.50 -23.81
N ARG A 510 -6.88 -16.30 -23.22
CA ARG A 510 -6.06 -15.96 -22.04
C ARG A 510 -6.85 -15.08 -21.09
N ILE A 511 -6.50 -15.14 -19.82
CA ILE A 511 -7.11 -14.26 -18.81
C ILE A 511 -6.81 -12.80 -19.12
N VAL A 512 -7.86 -11.97 -19.11
CA VAL A 512 -7.75 -10.50 -19.14
C VAL A 512 -7.65 -9.98 -17.70
N PRO A 513 -6.52 -9.37 -17.27
CA PRO A 513 -6.41 -8.80 -15.93
C PRO A 513 -7.28 -7.54 -15.80
N GLY A 514 -8.17 -7.51 -14.80
CA GLY A 514 -8.92 -6.30 -14.40
C GLY A 514 -10.41 -6.51 -14.08
N GLU A 515 -11.07 -7.49 -14.71
CA GLU A 515 -12.52 -7.69 -14.52
C GLU A 515 -12.86 -8.49 -13.25
N SER A 516 -12.12 -9.57 -12.97
CA SER A 516 -12.33 -10.38 -11.78
C SER A 516 -11.90 -9.68 -10.49
N ASN A 517 -12.71 -9.83 -9.44
CA ASN A 517 -12.39 -9.37 -8.07
C ASN A 517 -11.04 -9.91 -7.56
N VAL A 518 -10.60 -11.08 -8.05
CA VAL A 518 -9.28 -11.66 -7.73
C VAL A 518 -8.15 -10.70 -8.14
N PHE A 519 -8.22 -10.12 -9.34
CA PHE A 519 -7.21 -9.16 -9.81
C PHE A 519 -7.30 -7.82 -9.08
N ARG A 520 -8.51 -7.37 -8.72
CA ARG A 520 -8.70 -6.14 -7.93
C ARG A 520 -8.15 -6.26 -6.50
N VAL A 521 -8.33 -7.43 -5.87
CA VAL A 521 -7.70 -7.74 -4.58
C VAL A 521 -6.18 -7.89 -4.72
N SER A 522 -5.70 -8.50 -5.81
CA SER A 522 -4.28 -8.56 -6.17
C SER A 522 -3.63 -7.17 -6.25
N ASP A 523 -4.26 -6.22 -6.95
CA ASP A 523 -3.74 -4.87 -7.11
C ASP A 523 -3.73 -4.12 -5.78
N CYS A 524 -4.79 -4.27 -4.97
CA CYS A 524 -4.85 -3.73 -3.61
C CYS A 524 -3.75 -4.32 -2.69
N LEU A 525 -3.50 -5.64 -2.76
CA LEU A 525 -2.41 -6.29 -2.02
C LEU A 525 -1.03 -5.83 -2.50
N THR A 526 -0.88 -5.57 -3.80
CA THR A 526 0.35 -5.10 -4.42
C THR A 526 0.67 -3.65 -4.04
N GLU A 527 -0.34 -2.77 -4.01
CA GLU A 527 -0.17 -1.41 -3.46
C GLU A 527 0.03 -1.41 -1.95
N LEU A 528 -0.69 -2.25 -1.20
CA LEU A 528 -0.45 -2.42 0.25
C LEU A 528 0.98 -2.91 0.53
N SER A 529 1.49 -3.85 -0.27
CA SER A 529 2.90 -4.29 -0.24
C SER A 529 3.87 -3.12 -0.46
N LYS A 530 3.63 -2.28 -1.48
CA LYS A 530 4.44 -1.07 -1.75
C LYS A 530 4.36 -0.06 -0.60
N ILE A 531 3.20 0.13 0.01
CA ILE A 531 3.00 1.02 1.17
C ILE A 531 3.74 0.47 2.39
N VAL A 532 3.53 -0.80 2.76
CA VAL A 532 4.20 -1.46 3.89
C VAL A 532 5.72 -1.43 3.71
N ARG A 533 6.23 -1.69 2.50
CA ARG A 533 7.65 -1.51 2.15
C ARG A 533 8.14 -0.11 2.51
N ARG A 534 7.50 0.93 1.95
CA ARG A 534 7.89 2.34 2.17
C ARG A 534 7.83 2.71 3.65
N THR A 535 6.81 2.26 4.38
CA THR A 535 6.68 2.52 5.82
C THR A 535 7.79 1.84 6.63
N VAL A 536 8.18 0.61 6.31
CA VAL A 536 9.28 -0.10 6.98
C VAL A 536 10.64 0.51 6.62
N GLU A 537 10.88 0.81 5.34
CA GLU A 537 12.10 1.47 4.86
C GLU A 537 12.24 2.88 5.50
N ASN A 538 11.16 3.66 5.58
CA ASN A 538 11.14 4.95 6.27
C ASN A 538 11.37 4.80 7.79
N ALA A 539 10.72 3.84 8.46
CA ALA A 539 10.91 3.63 9.89
C ALA A 539 12.34 3.20 10.25
N LEU A 540 12.99 2.40 9.39
CA LEU A 540 14.41 2.06 9.49
C LEU A 540 15.30 3.27 9.30
N ASN A 541 15.09 4.04 8.21
CA ASN A 541 15.88 5.24 7.94
C ASN A 541 15.75 6.28 9.06
N THR A 542 14.53 6.60 9.49
CA THR A 542 14.27 7.51 10.61
C THR A 542 14.88 6.99 11.92
N ARG A 543 14.97 5.67 12.15
CA ARG A 543 15.69 5.14 13.31
C ARG A 543 17.20 5.37 13.21
N VAL A 544 17.82 5.10 12.06
CA VAL A 544 19.26 5.35 11.83
C VAL A 544 19.58 6.83 11.96
N GLU A 545 18.78 7.71 11.34
CA GLU A 545 18.90 9.17 11.47
C GLU A 545 18.78 9.64 12.93
N ASN A 546 17.90 9.02 13.73
CA ASN A 546 17.79 9.32 15.16
C ASN A 546 18.99 8.81 15.98
N GLU A 547 19.58 7.66 15.63
CA GLU A 547 20.76 7.12 16.30
C GLU A 547 22.02 7.96 15.97
N ASP A 548 22.22 8.33 14.70
CA ASP A 548 23.25 9.28 14.26
C ASP A 548 23.07 10.66 14.92
N HIS A 549 21.83 11.18 14.99
CA HIS A 549 21.54 12.47 15.62
C HIS A 549 21.76 12.43 17.13
N GLN A 550 21.47 11.31 17.80
CA GLN A 550 21.79 11.10 19.22
C GLN A 550 23.30 11.04 19.44
N GLU A 551 24.05 10.29 18.64
CA GLU A 551 25.52 10.25 18.78
C GLU A 551 26.14 11.63 18.53
N LEU A 552 25.75 12.32 17.46
CA LEU A 552 26.24 13.66 17.15
C LEU A 552 25.87 14.67 18.23
N THR A 553 24.69 14.53 18.87
CA THR A 553 24.30 15.33 20.04
C THR A 553 25.18 15.05 21.25
N LEU A 554 25.45 13.77 21.57
CA LEU A 554 26.34 13.37 22.66
C LEU A 554 27.78 13.85 22.43
N GLN A 555 28.30 13.74 21.20
CA GLN A 555 29.58 14.33 20.80
C GLN A 555 29.57 15.86 20.97
N ASN A 556 28.50 16.55 20.57
CA ASN A 556 28.38 18.00 20.74
C ASN A 556 28.36 18.42 22.22
N MET A 557 27.65 17.68 23.09
CA MET A 557 27.64 17.89 24.54
C MET A 557 29.03 17.66 25.15
N LYS A 558 29.74 16.60 24.74
CA LYS A 558 31.11 16.30 25.18
C LYS A 558 32.10 17.39 24.78
N LEU A 559 32.00 17.90 23.55
CA LEU A 559 32.81 19.02 23.05
C LEU A 559 32.48 20.34 23.77
N ARG A 560 31.20 20.64 24.04
CA ARG A 560 30.79 21.83 24.83
C ARG A 560 31.34 21.78 26.25
N SER A 561 31.26 20.61 26.91
CA SER A 561 31.83 20.39 28.24
C SER A 561 33.34 20.62 28.27
N LEU A 562 34.08 19.98 27.34
CA LEU A 562 35.52 20.17 27.21
C LEU A 562 35.91 21.64 26.94
N LEU A 563 35.13 22.32 26.10
CA LEU A 563 35.34 23.73 25.75
C LEU A 563 35.00 24.69 26.91
N ALA A 564 34.03 24.35 27.76
CA ALA A 564 33.79 25.05 29.03
C ALA A 564 34.99 24.89 29.97
N THR A 565 35.44 23.65 30.24
CA THR A 565 36.64 23.40 31.05
C THR A 565 37.88 24.13 30.51
N LYS A 566 38.04 24.23 29.18
CA LYS A 566 39.14 24.99 28.57
C LYS A 566 39.00 26.51 28.75
N ARG A 567 37.78 27.06 28.74
CA ARG A 567 37.52 28.47 29.09
C ARG A 567 37.86 28.75 30.55
N ASP A 568 37.48 27.87 31.48
CA ASP A 568 37.75 28.03 32.91
C ASP A 568 39.25 27.90 33.22
N GLN A 569 39.96 27.00 32.54
CA GLN A 569 41.43 26.92 32.57
C GLN A 569 42.07 28.23 32.08
N ILE A 570 41.57 28.83 30.99
CA ILE A 570 42.05 30.13 30.48
C ILE A 570 41.75 31.28 31.46
N VAL A 571 40.57 31.30 32.10
CA VAL A 571 40.24 32.29 33.14
C VAL A 571 41.17 32.15 34.34
N THR A 572 41.40 30.92 34.81
CA THR A 572 42.31 30.62 35.93
C THR A 572 43.73 31.08 35.63
N LEU A 573 44.27 30.72 34.46
CA LEU A 573 45.61 31.15 34.01
C LEU A 573 45.70 32.69 33.89
N ARG A 574 44.66 33.37 33.38
CA ARG A 574 44.62 34.84 33.33
C ARG A 574 44.63 35.47 34.72
N THR A 575 43.96 34.88 35.71
CA THR A 575 43.97 35.35 37.10
C THR A 575 45.34 35.16 37.74
N VAL A 576 45.98 34.00 37.56
CA VAL A 576 47.36 33.74 38.03
C VAL A 576 48.35 34.70 37.38
N LEU A 577 48.28 34.91 36.06
CA LEU A 577 49.15 35.86 35.35
C LEU A 577 48.95 37.31 35.81
N LYS A 578 47.71 37.74 36.11
CA LYS A 578 47.44 39.05 36.73
C LYS A 578 48.05 39.17 38.13
N SER A 579 47.95 38.13 38.96
CA SER A 579 48.53 38.11 40.31
C SER A 579 50.07 38.19 40.25
N ASN A 580 50.69 37.40 39.38
CA ASN A 580 52.14 37.43 39.16
C ASN A 580 52.61 38.79 38.62
N LYS A 581 51.86 39.40 37.68
CA LYS A 581 52.14 40.76 37.18
C LYS A 581 52.09 41.78 38.32
N LEU A 582 51.03 41.80 39.12
CA LEU A 582 50.87 42.76 40.23
C LEU A 582 51.96 42.57 41.30
N THR A 583 52.34 41.33 41.59
CA THR A 583 53.45 41.00 42.49
C THR A 583 54.77 41.55 41.95
N ALA A 584 55.04 41.41 40.65
CA ALA A 584 56.24 41.94 40.02
C ALA A 584 56.26 43.48 39.95
N GLU A 585 55.12 44.11 39.66
CA GLU A 585 54.97 45.58 39.69
C GLU A 585 55.19 46.14 41.09
N SER A 586 54.67 45.47 42.13
CA SER A 586 54.91 45.83 43.54
C SER A 586 56.39 45.67 43.95
N ALA A 587 57.03 44.56 43.55
CA ALA A 587 58.45 44.34 43.80
C ALA A 587 59.34 45.39 43.12
N LEU A 588 59.03 45.75 41.86
CA LEU A 588 59.72 46.81 41.13
C LEU A 588 59.49 48.20 41.75
N ALA A 589 58.28 48.48 42.25
CA ALA A 589 58.00 49.72 42.97
C ALA A 589 58.84 49.84 44.25
N SER A 590 58.90 48.78 45.08
CA SER A 590 59.72 48.77 46.29
C SER A 590 61.23 48.83 46.00
N LEU A 591 61.71 48.19 44.93
CA LEU A 591 63.10 48.33 44.48
C LEU A 591 63.42 49.77 44.04
N LYS A 592 62.50 50.43 43.32
CA LYS A 592 62.67 51.82 42.89
C LYS A 592 62.63 52.80 44.08
N GLU A 593 61.74 52.57 45.05
CA GLU A 593 61.66 53.35 46.28
C GLU A 593 62.96 53.25 47.11
N LYS A 594 63.49 52.04 47.28
CA LYS A 594 64.80 51.81 47.91
C LYS A 594 65.93 52.52 47.17
N TYR A 595 65.96 52.40 45.84
CA TYR A 595 66.98 53.07 45.03
C TYR A 595 66.93 54.60 45.14
N GLU A 596 65.74 55.22 45.08
CA GLU A 596 65.61 56.66 45.25
C GLU A 596 65.93 57.12 46.69
N SER A 597 65.66 56.28 47.70
CA SER A 597 66.07 56.51 49.09
C SER A 597 67.60 56.45 49.27
N GLU A 598 68.26 55.41 48.74
CA GLU A 598 69.73 55.29 48.76
C GLU A 598 70.41 56.41 47.97
N LYS A 599 69.83 56.82 46.84
CA LYS A 599 70.24 57.98 46.04
C LYS A 599 70.06 59.30 46.79
N GLY A 600 69.00 59.44 47.58
CA GLY A 600 68.82 60.57 48.51
C GLY A 600 69.89 60.59 49.61
N MET A 601 70.07 59.50 50.34
CA MET A 601 71.07 59.38 51.40
C MET A 601 72.50 59.59 50.90
N THR A 602 72.85 59.07 49.72
CA THR A 602 74.16 59.30 49.10
C THR A 602 74.33 60.73 48.59
N HIS A 603 73.27 61.39 48.13
CA HIS A 603 73.31 62.82 47.78
C HIS A 603 73.52 63.69 49.03
N GLU A 604 72.77 63.47 50.11
CA GLU A 604 72.95 64.17 51.39
C GLU A 604 74.36 63.96 51.97
N LEU A 605 74.90 62.74 51.89
CA LEU A 605 76.26 62.43 52.30
C LEU A 605 77.29 63.19 51.45
N LEU A 606 77.08 63.24 50.12
CA LEU A 606 77.95 63.98 49.21
C LEU A 606 77.89 65.49 49.47
N GLU A 607 76.72 66.04 49.79
CA GLU A 607 76.56 67.44 50.20
C GLU A 607 77.21 67.74 51.56
N ARG A 608 77.12 66.81 52.51
CA ARG A 608 77.76 66.93 53.82
C ARG A 608 79.29 66.94 53.65
N LEU A 609 79.84 65.98 52.91
CA LEU A 609 81.26 65.93 52.57
C LEU A 609 81.73 67.16 51.78
N ARG A 610 80.89 67.73 50.90
CA ARG A 610 81.18 69.00 50.21
C ARG A 610 81.21 70.20 51.16
N ARG A 611 80.31 70.25 52.16
CA ARG A 611 80.29 71.29 53.19
C ARG A 611 81.48 71.18 54.15
N GLU A 612 81.81 69.97 54.59
CA GLU A 612 83.01 69.67 55.38
C GLU A 612 84.28 70.05 54.62
N LEU A 613 84.41 69.65 53.34
CA LEU A 613 85.53 70.03 52.47
C LEU A 613 85.62 71.55 52.24
N LYS A 614 84.49 72.27 52.25
CA LYS A 614 84.47 73.74 52.18
C LYS A 614 84.97 74.35 53.49
N ALA A 615 84.49 73.88 54.64
CA ALA A 615 84.97 74.31 55.95
C ALA A 615 86.47 74.07 56.11
N PHE A 616 86.98 72.86 55.80
CA PHE A 616 88.41 72.57 55.84
C PHE A 616 89.25 73.46 54.91
N LYS A 617 88.69 73.94 53.78
CA LYS A 617 89.36 74.91 52.90
C LYS A 617 89.35 76.33 53.48
N GLU A 618 88.28 76.73 54.15
CA GLU A 618 88.15 78.02 54.81
C GLU A 618 89.05 78.08 56.07
N ASP A 619 89.14 77.00 56.83
CA ASP A 619 90.12 76.81 57.92
C ASP A 619 91.55 76.85 57.37
N ALA A 620 91.88 76.08 56.33
CA ALA A 620 93.21 76.07 55.73
C ALA A 620 93.62 77.43 55.16
N ALA A 621 92.69 78.18 54.55
CA ALA A 621 92.92 79.54 54.10
C ALA A 621 93.11 80.51 55.29
N THR A 622 92.38 80.33 56.39
CA THR A 622 92.54 81.10 57.62
C THR A 622 93.90 80.83 58.28
N PHE A 623 94.32 79.57 58.38
CA PHE A 623 95.67 79.20 58.83
C PHE A 623 96.76 79.77 57.91
N ALA A 624 96.58 79.75 56.59
CA ALA A 624 97.50 80.35 55.65
C ALA A 624 97.59 81.88 55.81
N SER A 625 96.46 82.55 56.03
CA SER A 625 96.36 83.99 56.31
C SER A 625 97.02 84.37 57.64
N HIS A 626 96.74 83.63 58.73
CA HIS A 626 97.41 83.80 60.01
C HIS A 626 98.93 83.58 59.89
N ARG A 627 99.36 82.56 59.13
CA ARG A 627 100.79 82.34 58.86
C ARG A 627 101.42 83.50 58.08
N ALA A 628 100.74 84.02 57.06
CA ALA A 628 101.22 85.15 56.27
C ALA A 628 101.30 86.44 57.11
N MET A 629 100.28 86.73 57.94
CA MET A 629 100.29 87.86 58.88
C MET A 629 101.39 87.70 59.95
N PHE A 630 101.64 86.49 60.44
CA PHE A 630 102.74 86.22 61.36
C PHE A 630 104.10 86.45 60.68
N THR A 631 104.30 85.95 59.45
CA THR A 631 105.51 86.20 58.65
C THR A 631 105.72 87.70 58.40
N ALA A 632 104.71 88.42 57.91
CA ALA A 632 104.80 89.85 57.67
C ALA A 632 105.10 90.65 58.95
N ARG A 633 104.54 90.25 60.10
CA ARG A 633 104.84 90.87 61.39
C ARG A 633 106.24 90.53 61.91
N CYS A 634 106.78 89.36 61.59
CA CYS A 634 108.20 89.05 61.83
C CYS A 634 109.12 89.89 60.93
N GLU A 635 108.73 90.14 59.67
CA GLU A 635 109.45 91.00 58.74
C GLU A 635 109.40 92.48 59.18
N GLU A 636 108.26 93.00 59.64
CA GLU A 636 108.15 94.33 60.25
C GLU A 636 109.04 94.47 61.51
N LEU A 637 109.08 93.45 62.37
CA LEU A 637 109.94 93.43 63.55
C LEU A 637 111.43 93.33 63.20
N GLN A 638 111.78 92.73 62.06
CA GLN A 638 113.16 92.76 61.53
C GLN A 638 113.51 94.10 60.87
N ALA A 639 112.54 94.80 60.25
CA ALA A 639 112.75 96.10 59.62
C ALA A 639 112.78 97.28 60.61
N GLN A 640 112.49 97.03 61.90
CA GLN A 640 112.58 97.99 63.01
C GLN A 640 113.84 97.75 63.89
N ALA A 641 114.77 96.91 63.44
CA ALA A 641 116.03 96.56 64.11
C ALA A 641 117.26 96.94 63.27
#